data_AF-A0A3D8LDQ1-F1
#
_entry.id   AF-A0A3D8LDQ1-F1
#
_cell.length_a   1.000
_cell.length_b   1.000
_cell.length_c   1.000
_cell.angle_alpha   90.00
_cell.angle_beta   90.00
_cell.angle_gamma   90.00
#
_symmetry.space_group_name_H-M   'P 1'
#
loop_
_entity.id
_entity.type
_entity.pdbx_description
1 polymer ?
#
loop_
_entity_poly.entity_id
_entity_poly.type
_entity_poly.pdbx_seq_one_letter_code
_entity_poly.pdbx_strand_id
1 'polypeptide(L)'
;MARLNLLEETRFEKLPVTVYPDEHIASLKVAGRIADLIRSKQQMGEKAVLGLATGATPVEVYAELVRLHREECLSFQNVITFNLDEYYPMSPTAAQSYVTFMNENLFDHVDIPKENVHIPDGTLEREQITAYCLDYERKIEALNGLDLQILGIGRTGHIGFNEPGSAPNSGTRLVTLDDLTRRDASRDFGGKENVPTKAITMGIGTIFKAREIILMAWSKKKAPIIKKAVEGEISSDVPATYLQLSDQVEFVLDADAASELTRFNTPWLVKDCVWDEKLTKKAVIWLSETVKKPILKLTDEDYNSHGMAQLAVEKGPAYTINIHIFNKLQHTITGWPGGKPNADDSQRPERAEPAQKRVIVFSPHPDDDVISMGGTFIRLVDQGHDVHVAYQTSGNTAVWDDDVLRYMEFAIDFDRSIGEDSSRLKNLYGEMRNFFEAKQPNQPDTMEVRNVKGFIRKSEAIAAARYAGLDDEHIHFMALPFYEEGKVRRNPVTEKDIELTMELLRQVKPHQIFAAGDFADPHGTHIVCFRIIIEALHRLQAEDWLKDCWLWMYRGAWHEFETHEIEMAVPLSPQEVERKRNAIFKHQSQKDRPVFPGDDAREFWVRAEERNRETAKDYDCLGLADYEAMEAFVRYRF
;
A
#
# COMPACT_ATOMS: atom_id res chain seq x y z
N MET A 1 -3.37 29.97 -21.16
CA MET A 1 -3.68 29.07 -22.29
C MET A 1 -3.31 27.67 -21.84
N ALA A 2 -4.14 26.66 -22.08
CA ALA A 2 -3.74 25.28 -21.81
C ALA A 2 -2.48 24.96 -22.62
N ARG A 3 -1.45 24.39 -21.99
CA ARG A 3 -0.24 23.94 -22.66
C ARG A 3 -0.64 22.88 -23.68
N LEU A 4 -0.42 23.15 -24.97
CA LEU A 4 -0.64 22.17 -26.03
C LEU A 4 0.49 21.14 -25.93
N ASN A 5 0.18 19.94 -25.42
CA ASN A 5 1.13 18.84 -25.44
C ASN A 5 1.25 18.32 -26.88
N LEU A 6 2.42 18.51 -27.49
CA LEU A 6 2.66 18.20 -28.91
C LEU A 6 2.97 16.71 -29.15
N LEU A 7 3.26 15.95 -28.08
CA LEU A 7 3.47 14.52 -28.16
C LEU A 7 2.14 13.80 -28.00
N GLU A 8 1.78 12.99 -29.00
CA GLU A 8 0.51 12.26 -29.02
C GLU A 8 0.38 11.31 -27.82
N GLU A 9 1.48 10.67 -27.42
CA GLU A 9 1.52 9.74 -26.29
C GLU A 9 1.13 10.41 -24.95
N THR A 10 1.46 11.68 -24.77
CA THR A 10 1.17 12.43 -23.53
C THR A 10 0.03 13.42 -23.70
N ARG A 11 -0.80 13.29 -24.74
CA ARG A 11 -1.84 14.29 -25.07
C ARG A 11 -2.86 14.59 -23.97
N PHE A 12 -3.06 13.66 -23.04
CA PHE A 12 -3.94 13.84 -21.87
C PHE A 12 -3.22 14.47 -20.68
N GLU A 13 -1.88 14.45 -20.66
CA GLU A 13 -1.09 15.06 -19.59
C GLU A 13 -1.03 16.58 -19.80
N LYS A 14 -1.59 17.32 -18.84
CA LYS A 14 -1.66 18.79 -18.87
C LYS A 14 -0.38 19.46 -18.31
N LEU A 15 0.57 18.64 -17.85
CA LEU A 15 1.84 19.03 -17.22
C LEU A 15 2.98 18.10 -17.64
N PRO A 16 4.25 18.53 -17.54
CA PRO A 16 5.40 17.65 -17.71
C PRO A 16 5.42 16.54 -16.66
N VAL A 17 5.51 15.29 -17.12
CA VAL A 17 5.64 14.10 -16.27
C VAL A 17 6.85 13.28 -16.69
N THR A 18 7.79 13.11 -15.77
CA THR A 18 8.94 12.22 -15.90
C THR A 18 8.75 10.99 -15.03
N VAL A 19 8.87 9.82 -15.63
CA VAL A 19 8.66 8.52 -14.96
C VAL A 19 9.97 7.77 -14.90
N TYR A 20 10.32 7.28 -13.71
CA TYR A 20 11.47 6.44 -13.44
C TYR A 20 11.04 5.01 -13.09
N PRO A 21 11.94 4.01 -13.23
CA PRO A 21 11.61 2.63 -12.91
C PRO A 21 11.18 2.43 -11.44
N ASP A 22 11.83 3.14 -10.52
CA ASP A 22 11.58 3.05 -9.08
C ASP A 22 11.86 4.39 -8.37
N GLU A 23 11.42 4.48 -7.11
CA GLU A 23 11.57 5.67 -6.26
C GLU A 23 13.03 6.02 -5.97
N HIS A 24 13.92 5.02 -5.97
CA HIS A 24 15.33 5.20 -5.66
C HIS A 24 16.02 5.98 -6.78
N ILE A 25 15.90 5.50 -8.02
CA ILE A 25 16.45 6.17 -9.20
C ILE A 25 15.87 7.58 -9.33
N ALA A 26 14.56 7.74 -9.12
CA ALA A 26 13.89 9.04 -9.15
C ALA A 26 14.50 10.00 -8.12
N SER A 27 14.67 9.53 -6.88
CA SER A 27 15.22 10.31 -5.78
C SER A 27 16.67 10.75 -6.04
N LEU A 28 17.51 9.88 -6.59
CA LEU A 28 18.87 10.23 -6.98
C LEU A 28 18.90 11.36 -8.03
N LYS A 29 17.97 11.34 -8.99
CA LYS A 29 17.87 12.37 -10.04
C LYS A 29 17.41 13.71 -9.50
N VAL A 30 16.44 13.71 -8.58
CA VAL A 30 15.99 14.94 -7.91
C VAL A 30 17.10 15.50 -7.02
N ALA A 31 17.78 14.67 -6.23
CA ALA A 31 18.92 15.09 -5.42
C ALA A 31 20.05 15.68 -6.27
N GLY A 32 20.34 15.08 -7.43
CA GLY A 32 21.30 15.61 -8.41
C GLY A 32 20.94 17.01 -8.90
N ARG A 33 19.67 17.27 -9.24
CA ARG A 33 19.20 18.62 -9.65
C ARG A 33 19.38 19.66 -8.54
N ILE A 34 19.03 19.29 -7.31
CA ILE A 34 19.22 20.17 -6.15
C ILE A 34 20.72 20.46 -5.96
N ALA A 35 21.57 19.44 -6.04
CA ALA A 35 23.01 19.59 -5.91
C ALA A 35 23.61 20.48 -7.01
N ASP A 36 23.17 20.32 -8.25
CA ASP A 36 23.62 21.13 -9.38
C ASP A 36 23.18 22.59 -9.25
N LEU A 37 21.95 22.84 -8.77
CA LEU A 37 21.48 24.18 -8.43
C LEU A 37 22.35 24.82 -7.35
N ILE A 38 22.63 24.11 -6.26
CA ILE A 38 23.49 24.58 -5.17
C ILE A 38 24.87 24.95 -5.70
N ARG A 39 25.50 24.04 -6.45
CA ARG A 39 26.83 24.24 -7.05
C ARG A 39 26.85 25.44 -7.99
N SER A 40 25.84 25.57 -8.86
CA SER A 40 25.71 26.69 -9.81
C SER A 40 25.58 28.03 -9.08
N LYS A 41 24.68 28.12 -8.09
CA LYS A 41 24.51 29.32 -7.25
C LYS A 41 25.78 29.67 -6.49
N GLN A 42 26.46 28.67 -5.94
CA GLN A 42 27.73 28.86 -5.24
C GLN A 42 28.82 29.42 -6.15
N GLN A 43 28.93 28.92 -7.39
CA GLN A 43 29.86 29.43 -8.40
C GLN A 43 29.56 30.90 -8.77
N MET A 44 28.30 31.31 -8.76
CA MET A 44 27.88 32.69 -9.00
C MET A 44 28.02 33.59 -7.75
N GLY A 45 28.40 33.04 -6.59
CA GLY A 45 28.44 33.77 -5.32
C GLY A 45 27.05 34.11 -4.77
N GLU A 46 26.01 33.43 -5.25
CA GLU A 46 24.62 33.60 -4.83
C GLU A 46 24.21 32.57 -3.77
N LYS A 47 23.13 32.88 -3.05
CA LYS A 47 22.46 31.92 -2.18
C LYS A 47 21.54 31.03 -3.02
N ALA A 48 21.50 29.73 -2.71
CA ALA A 48 20.50 28.82 -3.25
C ALA A 48 19.31 28.78 -2.28
N VAL A 49 18.12 29.16 -2.74
CA VAL A 49 16.92 29.23 -1.90
C VAL A 49 16.01 28.05 -2.22
N LEU A 50 15.85 27.13 -1.28
CA LEU A 50 15.16 25.86 -1.48
C LEU A 50 13.88 25.77 -0.65
N GLY A 51 12.79 25.37 -1.30
CA GLY A 51 11.56 24.96 -0.67
C GLY A 51 11.56 23.44 -0.42
N LEU A 52 11.38 23.01 0.82
CA LEU A 52 11.50 21.61 1.24
C LEU A 52 10.17 21.03 1.74
N ALA A 53 9.95 19.75 1.44
CA ALA A 53 8.79 18.98 1.87
C ALA A 53 9.17 17.95 2.95
N THR A 54 8.18 17.44 3.68
CA THR A 54 8.35 16.36 4.66
C THR A 54 7.61 15.10 4.21
N GLY A 55 7.56 14.08 5.06
CA GLY A 55 6.90 12.80 4.78
C GLY A 55 7.83 11.77 4.14
N ALA A 56 7.28 10.60 3.78
CA ALA A 56 8.08 9.48 3.31
C ALA A 56 8.77 9.74 1.95
N THR A 57 8.10 10.44 1.03
CA THR A 57 8.55 10.68 -0.35
C THR A 57 9.95 11.31 -0.46
N PRO A 58 10.28 12.41 0.25
CA PRO A 58 11.60 13.07 0.11
C PRO A 58 12.74 12.40 0.91
N VAL A 59 12.50 11.35 1.71
CA VAL A 59 13.52 10.77 2.60
C VAL A 59 14.75 10.29 1.82
N GLU A 60 14.57 9.62 0.69
CA GLU A 60 15.71 9.14 -0.12
C GLU A 60 16.44 10.28 -0.84
N VAL A 61 15.74 11.35 -1.21
CA VAL A 61 16.38 12.58 -1.74
C VAL A 61 17.31 13.17 -0.69
N TYR A 62 16.86 13.26 0.57
CA TYR A 62 17.68 13.78 1.66
C TYR A 62 18.87 12.87 1.97
N ALA A 63 18.65 11.55 2.01
CA ALA A 63 19.74 10.59 2.21
C ALA A 63 20.83 10.74 1.13
N GLU A 64 20.44 10.92 -0.13
CA GLU A 64 21.40 11.15 -1.22
C GLU A 64 22.10 12.50 -1.11
N LEU A 65 21.40 13.59 -0.75
CA LEU A 65 22.04 14.89 -0.51
C LEU A 65 23.08 14.83 0.62
N VAL A 66 22.80 14.07 1.67
CA VAL A 66 23.76 13.80 2.76
C VAL A 66 24.97 13.01 2.23
N ARG A 67 24.76 12.01 1.38
CA ARG A 67 25.84 11.26 0.73
C ARG A 67 26.71 12.19 -0.13
N LEU A 68 26.09 13.01 -0.99
CA LEU A 68 26.77 14.00 -1.83
C LEU A 68 27.57 15.02 -1.02
N HIS A 69 27.07 15.44 0.14
CA HIS A 69 27.82 16.28 1.08
C HIS A 69 29.08 15.59 1.59
N ARG A 70 28.93 14.36 2.09
CA ARG A 70 30.01 13.60 2.75
C ARG A 70 31.07 13.09 1.77
N GLU A 71 30.65 12.66 0.59
CA GLU A 71 31.49 11.92 -0.37
C GLU A 71 31.93 12.76 -1.56
N GLU A 72 31.14 13.77 -1.95
CA GLU A 72 31.36 14.58 -3.16
C GLU A 72 31.50 16.09 -2.87
N CYS A 73 31.71 16.45 -1.60
CA CYS A 73 31.98 17.81 -1.13
C CYS A 73 30.90 18.84 -1.52
N LEU A 74 29.63 18.43 -1.63
CA LEU A 74 28.52 19.38 -1.78
C LEU A 74 28.37 20.22 -0.50
N SER A 75 28.48 21.55 -0.56
CA SER A 75 28.40 22.43 0.62
C SER A 75 27.04 23.10 0.72
N PHE A 76 26.48 23.15 1.93
CA PHE A 76 25.20 23.82 2.26
C PHE A 76 25.39 25.20 2.91
N GLN A 77 26.63 25.70 3.05
CA GLN A 77 26.93 27.02 3.64
C GLN A 77 26.22 28.20 2.97
N ASN A 78 25.94 28.10 1.66
CA ASN A 78 25.23 29.12 0.88
C ASN A 78 23.76 28.76 0.60
N VAL A 79 23.20 27.78 1.30
CA VAL A 79 21.82 27.35 1.14
C VAL A 79 20.93 28.02 2.19
N ILE A 80 19.73 28.42 1.78
CA ILE A 80 18.63 28.88 2.63
C ILE A 80 17.41 28.01 2.33
N THR A 81 16.75 27.50 3.37
CA THR A 81 15.64 26.56 3.21
C THR A 81 14.35 27.06 3.85
N PHE A 82 13.22 26.84 3.17
CA PHE A 82 11.88 27.07 3.68
C PHE A 82 11.07 25.78 3.60
N ASN A 83 10.61 25.25 4.73
CA ASN A 83 9.70 24.11 4.75
C ASN A 83 8.25 24.53 4.45
N LEU A 84 7.48 23.60 3.89
CA LEU A 84 6.08 23.82 3.56
C LEU A 84 5.19 24.02 4.79
N ASP A 85 5.42 23.29 5.87
CA ASP A 85 4.47 23.23 6.98
C ASP A 85 5.07 22.79 8.32
N GLU A 86 4.27 22.96 9.39
CA GLU A 86 4.41 22.30 10.69
C GLU A 86 3.02 22.12 11.32
N TYR A 87 2.84 21.06 12.10
CA TYR A 87 1.61 20.82 12.85
C TYR A 87 1.34 21.92 13.90
N TYR A 88 0.07 22.13 14.26
CA TYR A 88 -0.32 23.13 15.26
C TYR A 88 -1.38 22.61 16.26
N PRO A 89 -1.15 22.74 17.57
CA PRO A 89 0.13 23.06 18.19
C PRO A 89 1.13 21.89 18.04
N MET A 90 2.42 22.19 17.99
CA MET A 90 3.48 21.16 17.94
C MET A 90 4.74 21.64 18.63
N SER A 91 5.33 20.80 19.49
CA SER A 91 6.65 21.06 20.08
C SER A 91 7.74 20.67 19.10
N PRO A 92 8.79 21.50 18.90
CA PRO A 92 9.89 21.18 17.99
C PRO A 92 10.74 19.98 18.42
N THR A 93 10.56 19.50 19.66
CA THR A 93 11.23 18.31 20.21
C THR A 93 10.36 17.05 20.17
N ALA A 94 9.10 17.16 19.74
CA ALA A 94 8.23 16.00 19.60
C ALA A 94 8.74 15.11 18.46
N ALA A 95 8.63 13.79 18.63
CA ALA A 95 9.07 12.83 17.60
C ALA A 95 8.32 13.02 16.27
N GLN A 96 7.07 13.52 16.31
CA GLN A 96 6.23 13.77 15.15
C GLN A 96 6.39 15.17 14.53
N SER A 97 7.19 16.04 15.12
CA SER A 97 7.42 17.39 14.60
C SER A 97 8.20 17.34 13.30
N TYR A 98 7.87 18.24 12.37
CA TYR A 98 8.62 18.41 11.14
C TYR A 98 10.01 19.03 11.38
N VAL A 99 10.23 19.72 12.50
CA VAL A 99 11.57 20.10 12.98
C VAL A 99 12.42 18.85 13.27
N THR A 100 11.91 17.91 14.06
CA THR A 100 12.60 16.64 14.35
C THR A 100 12.87 15.86 13.07
N PHE A 101 11.85 15.70 12.22
CA PHE A 101 11.97 15.01 10.94
C PHE A 101 13.10 15.59 10.07
N MET A 102 13.14 16.92 9.90
CA MET A 102 14.13 17.56 9.03
C MET A 102 15.55 17.48 9.59
N ASN A 103 15.71 17.56 10.92
CA ASN A 103 17.02 17.39 11.56
C ASN A 103 17.54 15.96 11.39
N GLU A 104 16.70 14.96 11.66
CA GLU A 104 17.04 13.54 11.54
C GLU A 104 17.38 13.12 10.11
N ASN A 105 16.71 13.70 9.10
CA ASN A 105 16.91 13.27 7.71
C ASN A 105 17.92 14.13 6.93
N LEU A 106 18.16 15.40 7.33
CA LEU A 106 19.01 16.31 6.56
C LEU A 106 19.88 17.24 7.43
N PHE A 107 19.27 18.10 8.25
CA PHE A 107 19.95 19.28 8.79
C PHE A 107 21.01 19.00 9.87
N ASP A 108 21.03 17.82 10.49
CA ASP A 108 22.11 17.41 11.40
C ASP A 108 23.21 16.63 10.69
N HIS A 109 23.12 16.50 9.37
CA HIS A 109 24.03 15.70 8.55
C HIS A 109 24.76 16.49 7.46
N VAL A 110 24.46 17.79 7.34
CA VAL A 110 25.07 18.72 6.39
C VAL A 110 25.53 20.01 7.08
N ASP A 111 26.38 20.79 6.41
CA ASP A 111 26.98 22.02 6.94
C ASP A 111 26.12 23.28 6.70
N ILE A 112 24.79 23.17 6.79
CA ILE A 112 23.89 24.32 6.65
C ILE A 112 23.93 25.20 7.92
N PRO A 113 24.06 26.53 7.80
CA PRO A 113 23.92 27.44 8.95
C PRO A 113 22.49 27.38 9.50
N LYS A 114 22.33 27.19 10.81
CA LYS A 114 21.00 26.99 11.42
C LYS A 114 20.10 28.22 11.25
N GLU A 115 20.66 29.41 11.14
CA GLU A 115 19.93 30.66 10.85
C GLU A 115 19.31 30.71 9.43
N ASN A 116 19.78 29.86 8.52
CA ASN A 116 19.25 29.73 7.16
C ASN A 116 18.15 28.66 7.04
N VAL A 117 17.79 28.00 8.15
CA VAL A 117 16.73 26.99 8.19
C VAL A 117 15.44 27.63 8.69
N HIS A 118 14.39 27.60 7.87
CA HIS A 118 13.09 28.14 8.19
C HIS A 118 12.02 27.06 8.12
N ILE A 119 11.44 26.73 9.28
CA ILE A 119 10.30 25.80 9.43
C ILE A 119 9.19 26.56 10.17
N PRO A 120 7.91 26.42 9.79
CA PRO A 120 6.80 27.02 10.51
C PRO A 120 6.82 26.70 12.02
N ASP A 121 6.53 27.67 12.88
CA ASP A 121 6.60 27.51 14.34
C ASP A 121 5.26 27.07 14.93
N GLY A 122 5.19 25.78 15.29
CA GLY A 122 4.02 25.15 15.90
C GLY A 122 3.76 25.54 17.36
N THR A 123 4.62 26.34 18.00
CA THR A 123 4.51 26.73 19.42
C THR A 123 3.87 28.10 19.64
N LEU A 124 3.58 28.83 18.56
CA LEU A 124 3.07 30.19 18.63
C LEU A 124 1.70 30.29 19.30
N GLU A 125 1.50 31.38 20.04
CA GLU A 125 0.15 31.76 20.48
C GLU A 125 -0.71 32.13 19.27
N ARG A 126 -2.00 31.80 19.33
CA ARG A 126 -2.89 31.87 18.17
C ARG A 126 -2.96 33.26 17.54
N GLU A 127 -2.84 34.31 18.36
CA GLU A 127 -2.89 35.71 17.95
C GLU A 127 -1.66 36.14 17.15
N GLN A 128 -0.54 35.42 17.30
CA GLN A 128 0.73 35.73 16.64
C GLN A 128 0.85 35.09 15.25
N ILE A 129 0.06 34.04 14.97
CA ILE A 129 0.20 33.22 13.76
C ILE A 129 0.04 34.04 12.48
N THR A 130 -0.94 34.94 12.41
CA THR A 130 -1.15 35.76 11.20
C THR A 130 0.06 36.64 10.91
N ALA A 131 0.63 37.28 11.93
CA ALA A 131 1.82 38.11 11.78
C ALA A 131 3.05 37.27 11.38
N TYR A 132 3.20 36.10 11.98
CA TYR A 132 4.25 35.13 11.63
C TYR A 132 4.17 34.68 10.16
N CYS A 133 2.97 34.31 9.70
CA CYS A 133 2.77 33.88 8.31
C CYS A 133 3.15 34.99 7.31
N LEU A 134 2.79 36.24 7.60
CA LEU A 134 3.18 37.39 6.76
C LEU A 134 4.69 37.63 6.78
N ASP A 135 5.37 37.42 7.90
CA ASP A 135 6.82 37.52 8.00
C ASP A 135 7.52 36.41 7.22
N TYR A 136 6.97 35.19 7.25
CA TYR A 136 7.44 34.05 6.46
C TYR A 136 7.42 34.35 4.95
N GLU A 137 6.31 34.88 4.45
CA GLU A 137 6.19 35.35 3.06
C GLU A 137 7.21 36.44 2.71
N ARG A 138 7.37 37.43 3.58
CA ARG A 138 8.32 38.54 3.36
C ARG A 138 9.77 38.07 3.29
N LYS A 139 10.15 37.07 4.08
CA LYS A 139 11.49 36.46 4.02
C LYS A 139 11.75 35.80 2.68
N ILE A 140 10.77 35.08 2.13
CA ILE A 140 10.86 34.46 0.81
C ILE A 140 10.97 35.55 -0.27
N GLU A 141 10.15 36.60 -0.21
CA GLU A 141 10.18 37.70 -1.18
C GLU A 141 11.48 38.52 -1.11
N ALA A 142 12.03 38.74 0.07
CA ALA A 142 13.31 39.43 0.27
C ALA A 142 14.50 38.68 -0.37
N LEU A 143 14.37 37.37 -0.54
CA LEU A 143 15.35 36.51 -1.21
C LEU A 143 15.06 36.30 -2.71
N ASN A 144 14.12 37.07 -3.26
CA ASN A 144 13.69 37.00 -4.66
C ASN A 144 13.03 35.66 -5.04
N GLY A 145 12.28 35.09 -4.09
CA GLY A 145 11.55 33.83 -4.25
C GLY A 145 12.39 32.59 -3.96
N LEU A 146 11.79 31.43 -4.22
CA LEU A 146 12.46 30.13 -4.13
C LEU A 146 13.10 29.80 -5.49
N ASP A 147 14.34 29.32 -5.49
CA ASP A 147 14.97 28.82 -6.71
C ASP A 147 14.38 27.45 -7.10
N LEU A 148 14.08 26.60 -6.12
CA LEU A 148 13.46 25.29 -6.36
C LEU A 148 12.58 24.90 -5.18
N GLN A 149 11.38 24.41 -5.44
CA GLN A 149 10.47 23.85 -4.44
C GLN A 149 10.20 22.37 -4.74
N ILE A 150 10.54 21.47 -3.82
CA ILE A 150 10.08 20.08 -3.89
C ILE A 150 8.74 19.94 -3.17
N LEU A 151 7.84 19.12 -3.72
CA LEU A 151 6.52 18.85 -3.18
C LEU A 151 6.29 17.35 -3.11
N GLY A 152 5.53 16.90 -2.11
CA GLY A 152 4.81 15.63 -2.16
C GLY A 152 3.33 15.85 -2.48
N ILE A 153 2.60 14.77 -2.73
CA ILE A 153 1.14 14.80 -2.92
C ILE A 153 0.42 13.87 -1.95
N GLY A 154 -0.59 14.39 -1.26
CA GLY A 154 -1.51 13.61 -0.42
C GLY A 154 -2.49 12.78 -1.23
N ARG A 155 -3.18 11.80 -0.62
CA ARG A 155 -4.25 11.05 -1.31
C ARG A 155 -5.47 11.92 -1.64
N THR A 156 -5.65 13.03 -0.93
CA THR A 156 -6.63 14.08 -1.26
C THR A 156 -6.17 15.03 -2.37
N GLY A 157 -4.92 14.90 -2.83
CA GLY A 157 -4.33 15.83 -3.79
C GLY A 157 -3.83 17.12 -3.17
N HIS A 158 -3.72 17.19 -1.84
CA HIS A 158 -3.06 18.32 -1.17
C HIS A 158 -1.57 18.39 -1.52
N ILE A 159 -1.04 19.61 -1.50
CA ILE A 159 0.41 19.93 -1.55
C ILE A 159 0.74 20.75 -0.30
N GLY A 160 1.70 20.29 0.50
CA GLY A 160 1.76 20.69 1.92
C GLY A 160 0.42 20.39 2.61
N PHE A 161 -0.05 21.23 3.55
CA PHE A 161 -1.41 21.15 4.09
C PHE A 161 -2.43 22.04 3.35
N ASN A 162 -2.23 22.28 2.05
CA ASN A 162 -3.28 22.90 1.23
C ASN A 162 -4.35 21.84 0.90
N GLU A 163 -5.26 21.64 1.83
CA GLU A 163 -6.36 20.66 1.76
C GLU A 163 -7.42 21.00 0.70
N PRO A 164 -8.27 20.03 0.30
CA PRO A 164 -9.44 20.28 -0.54
C PRO A 164 -10.24 21.51 -0.10
N GLY A 165 -10.55 22.39 -1.06
CA GLY A 165 -11.17 23.70 -0.81
C GLY A 165 -10.18 24.86 -0.65
N SER A 166 -8.87 24.60 -0.67
CA SER A 166 -7.84 25.65 -0.64
C SER A 166 -7.87 26.53 -1.89
N ALA A 167 -7.66 27.84 -1.72
CA ALA A 167 -7.63 28.78 -2.84
C ALA A 167 -6.25 28.75 -3.57
N PRO A 168 -6.22 28.89 -4.91
CA PRO A 168 -4.98 28.86 -5.69
C PRO A 168 -4.06 30.06 -5.44
N ASN A 169 -4.61 31.19 -4.99
CA ASN A 169 -3.87 32.40 -4.64
C ASN A 169 -3.60 32.53 -3.13
N SER A 170 -3.72 31.43 -2.37
CA SER A 170 -3.50 31.42 -0.93
C SER A 170 -2.03 31.69 -0.59
N GLY A 171 -1.79 32.47 0.47
CA GLY A 171 -0.47 32.59 1.12
C GLY A 171 -0.35 31.67 2.32
N THR A 172 0.78 31.76 3.02
CA THR A 172 1.05 31.04 4.27
C THR A 172 -0.04 31.33 5.31
N ARG A 173 -0.59 30.28 5.93
CA ARG A 173 -1.73 30.41 6.87
C ARG A 173 -1.85 29.21 7.80
N LEU A 174 -2.65 29.41 8.85
CA LEU A 174 -3.19 28.32 9.67
C LEU A 174 -4.34 27.63 8.93
N VAL A 175 -4.28 26.32 8.80
CA VAL A 175 -5.31 25.48 8.18
C VAL A 175 -5.86 24.46 9.16
N THR A 176 -7.08 23.99 8.91
CA THR A 176 -7.65 22.81 9.57
C THR A 176 -7.36 21.61 8.67
N LEU A 177 -6.82 20.54 9.24
CA LEU A 177 -6.47 19.33 8.48
C LEU A 177 -7.70 18.54 8.06
N ASP A 178 -7.65 17.97 6.86
CA ASP A 178 -8.70 17.09 6.38
C ASP A 178 -8.73 15.77 7.19
N ASP A 179 -9.90 15.16 7.27
CA ASP A 179 -10.09 13.92 8.00
C ASP A 179 -9.23 12.78 7.44
N LEU A 180 -9.06 12.73 6.11
CA LEU A 180 -8.22 11.74 5.44
C LEU A 180 -6.73 11.99 5.70
N THR A 181 -6.29 13.25 5.70
CA THR A 181 -4.91 13.61 6.07
C THR A 181 -4.58 13.18 7.50
N ARG A 182 -5.52 13.36 8.43
CA ARG A 182 -5.35 12.89 9.82
C ARG A 182 -5.36 11.36 9.93
N ARG A 183 -6.11 10.66 9.08
CA ARG A 183 -6.05 9.18 9.01
C ARG A 183 -4.71 8.72 8.45
N ASP A 184 -4.20 9.36 7.41
CA ASP A 184 -2.88 9.03 6.84
C ASP A 184 -1.75 9.20 7.86
N ALA A 185 -1.80 10.27 8.65
CA ALA A 185 -0.83 10.53 9.70
C ALA A 185 -1.03 9.67 10.96
N SER A 186 -2.18 9.02 11.16
CA SER A 186 -2.53 8.42 12.47
C SER A 186 -1.53 7.37 12.95
N ARG A 187 -0.86 6.68 12.01
CA ARG A 187 0.19 5.69 12.34
C ARG A 187 1.35 6.33 13.12
N ASP A 188 1.73 7.55 12.76
CA ASP A 188 2.88 8.26 13.36
C ASP A 188 2.53 8.91 14.71
N PHE A 189 1.22 9.08 14.96
CA PHE A 189 0.66 9.62 16.19
C PHE A 189 0.05 8.54 17.11
N GLY A 190 0.10 7.26 16.73
CA GLY A 190 -0.43 6.16 17.52
C GLY A 190 -1.96 6.18 17.66
N GLY A 191 -2.65 6.79 16.69
CA GLY A 191 -4.09 7.03 16.72
C GLY A 191 -4.46 8.36 16.06
N LYS A 192 -5.62 8.42 15.42
CA LYS A 192 -6.07 9.62 14.68
C LYS A 192 -6.42 10.75 15.65
N GLU A 193 -6.96 10.40 16.80
CA GLU A 193 -7.30 11.28 17.91
C GLU A 193 -6.08 12.06 18.44
N ASN A 194 -4.89 11.49 18.31
CA ASN A 194 -3.63 12.12 18.70
C ASN A 194 -3.05 13.03 17.62
N VAL A 195 -3.56 12.96 16.38
CA VAL A 195 -3.10 13.84 15.29
C VAL A 195 -3.68 15.24 15.50
N PRO A 196 -2.84 16.29 15.51
CA PRO A 196 -3.28 17.68 15.58
C PRO A 196 -4.37 17.98 14.55
N THR A 197 -5.30 18.88 14.92
CA THR A 197 -6.41 19.25 14.03
C THR A 197 -6.05 20.36 13.06
N LYS A 198 -4.89 21.01 13.26
CA LYS A 198 -4.45 22.17 12.50
C LYS A 198 -2.97 22.07 12.15
N ALA A 199 -2.57 22.86 11.18
CA ALA A 199 -1.17 23.07 10.81
C ALA A 199 -0.97 24.48 10.27
N ILE A 200 0.25 25.00 10.34
CA ILE A 200 0.67 26.19 9.61
C ILE A 200 1.29 25.69 8.31
N THR A 201 0.88 26.24 7.17
CA THR A 201 1.35 25.78 5.86
C THR A 201 1.53 26.93 4.88
N MET A 202 2.54 26.81 4.03
CA MET A 202 2.79 27.65 2.87
C MET A 202 1.62 27.53 1.89
N GLY A 203 1.14 28.66 1.38
CA GLY A 203 0.02 28.67 0.45
C GLY A 203 0.42 28.30 -0.98
N ILE A 204 -0.58 27.93 -1.78
CA ILE A 204 -0.39 27.55 -3.20
C ILE A 204 0.15 28.74 -4.01
N GLY A 205 -0.31 29.95 -3.71
CA GLY A 205 0.17 31.17 -4.35
C GLY A 205 1.64 31.45 -4.05
N THR A 206 2.14 31.02 -2.89
CA THR A 206 3.55 31.12 -2.50
C THR A 206 4.39 30.08 -3.22
N ILE A 207 3.90 28.84 -3.28
CA ILE A 207 4.53 27.73 -4.03
C ILE A 207 4.70 28.12 -5.51
N PHE A 208 3.71 28.75 -6.13
CA PHE A 208 3.79 29.22 -7.52
C PHE A 208 4.87 30.25 -7.82
N LYS A 209 5.39 30.94 -6.81
CA LYS A 209 6.47 31.92 -7.00
C LYS A 209 7.84 31.26 -7.13
N ALA A 210 7.96 29.94 -6.91
CA ALA A 210 9.20 29.22 -7.09
C ALA A 210 9.60 29.16 -8.57
N ARG A 211 10.91 29.32 -8.87
CA ARG A 211 11.45 29.27 -10.24
C ARG A 211 11.37 27.88 -10.88
N GLU A 212 11.32 26.86 -10.04
CA GLU A 212 11.21 25.47 -10.39
C GLU A 212 10.43 24.75 -9.30
N ILE A 213 9.48 23.89 -9.70
CA ILE A 213 8.65 23.10 -8.80
C ILE A 213 8.75 21.64 -9.23
N ILE A 214 9.19 20.77 -8.33
CA ILE A 214 9.26 19.33 -8.55
C ILE A 214 8.26 18.66 -7.60
N LEU A 215 7.17 18.12 -8.14
CA LEU A 215 6.25 17.29 -7.36
C LEU A 215 6.64 15.83 -7.52
N MET A 216 6.88 15.16 -6.40
CA MET A 216 7.27 13.76 -6.34
C MET A 216 6.13 12.89 -5.82
N ALA A 217 5.94 11.71 -6.42
CA ALA A 217 4.99 10.74 -5.92
C ALA A 217 5.41 9.30 -6.24
N TRP A 218 5.45 8.48 -5.20
CA TRP A 218 5.87 7.08 -5.26
C TRP A 218 4.72 6.14 -4.92
N SER A 219 4.81 4.90 -5.37
CA SER A 219 3.88 3.79 -5.14
C SER A 219 2.51 3.89 -5.81
N LYS A 220 1.90 2.73 -6.04
CA LYS A 220 0.58 2.58 -6.68
C LYS A 220 -0.53 3.29 -5.90
N LYS A 221 -0.38 3.49 -4.58
CA LYS A 221 -1.34 4.21 -3.73
C LYS A 221 -1.56 5.66 -4.18
N LYS A 222 -0.61 6.25 -4.91
CA LYS A 222 -0.70 7.61 -5.43
C LYS A 222 -1.23 7.68 -6.87
N ALA A 223 -1.34 6.55 -7.57
CA ALA A 223 -1.72 6.54 -8.98
C ALA A 223 -3.09 7.20 -9.29
N PRO A 224 -4.17 6.96 -8.51
CA PRO A 224 -5.45 7.60 -8.78
C PRO A 224 -5.42 9.12 -8.65
N ILE A 225 -4.71 9.63 -7.62
CA ILE A 225 -4.64 11.07 -7.38
C ILE A 225 -3.69 11.76 -8.35
N ILE A 226 -2.63 11.06 -8.77
CA ILE A 226 -1.73 11.52 -9.83
C ILE A 226 -2.47 11.67 -11.16
N LYS A 227 -3.27 10.67 -11.55
CA LYS A 227 -4.10 10.77 -12.75
C LYS A 227 -5.02 12.00 -12.70
N LYS A 228 -5.69 12.23 -11.57
CA LYS A 228 -6.53 13.42 -11.38
C LYS A 228 -5.73 14.72 -11.47
N ALA A 229 -4.55 14.78 -10.84
CA ALA A 229 -3.71 15.98 -10.83
C ALA A 229 -3.11 16.31 -12.21
N VAL A 230 -2.74 15.30 -12.99
CA VAL A 230 -2.05 15.44 -14.27
C VAL A 230 -3.01 15.53 -15.47
N GLU A 231 -4.06 14.71 -15.51
CA GLU A 231 -4.96 14.58 -16.66
C GLU A 231 -6.34 15.22 -16.40
N GLY A 232 -6.73 15.37 -15.13
CA GLY A 232 -8.04 15.88 -14.73
C GLY A 232 -8.22 17.39 -14.92
N GLU A 233 -9.45 17.86 -14.71
CA GLU A 233 -9.76 19.30 -14.69
C GLU A 233 -9.26 19.98 -13.41
N ILE A 234 -8.94 21.27 -13.53
CA ILE A 234 -8.55 22.09 -12.38
C ILE A 234 -9.72 22.18 -11.41
N SER A 235 -9.50 21.75 -10.17
CA SER A 235 -10.51 21.72 -9.11
C SER A 235 -9.91 22.05 -7.74
N SER A 236 -10.67 22.77 -6.92
CA SER A 236 -10.35 22.98 -5.50
C SER A 236 -10.37 21.69 -4.70
N ASP A 237 -11.08 20.66 -5.17
CA ASP A 237 -11.16 19.37 -4.49
C ASP A 237 -9.85 18.58 -4.60
N VAL A 238 -9.02 18.90 -5.60
CA VAL A 238 -7.69 18.32 -5.81
C VAL A 238 -6.69 19.46 -6.01
N PRO A 239 -6.19 20.08 -4.92
CA PRO A 239 -5.36 21.29 -4.99
C PRO A 239 -4.11 21.17 -5.87
N ALA A 240 -3.52 19.97 -6.00
CA ALA A 240 -2.42 19.69 -6.92
C ALA A 240 -2.75 19.99 -8.39
N THR A 241 -4.03 19.95 -8.80
CA THR A 241 -4.45 20.33 -10.15
C THR A 241 -4.18 21.79 -10.47
N TYR A 242 -4.08 22.67 -9.46
CA TYR A 242 -3.69 24.06 -9.71
C TYR A 242 -2.30 24.15 -10.33
N LEU A 243 -1.40 23.18 -10.07
CA LEU A 243 -0.08 23.15 -10.68
C LEU A 243 -0.11 23.19 -12.21
N GLN A 244 -1.21 22.79 -12.84
CA GLN A 244 -1.46 22.89 -14.29
C GLN A 244 -1.40 24.34 -14.81
N LEU A 245 -1.49 25.34 -13.93
CA LEU A 245 -1.39 26.77 -14.26
C LEU A 245 0.05 27.29 -14.34
N SER A 246 1.05 26.49 -13.93
CA SER A 246 2.46 26.89 -13.92
C SER A 246 3.26 26.18 -15.01
N ASP A 247 4.06 26.95 -15.74
CA ASP A 247 5.02 26.42 -16.72
C ASP A 247 6.31 25.89 -16.09
N GLN A 248 6.51 26.13 -14.79
CA GLN A 248 7.73 25.82 -14.03
C GLN A 248 7.60 24.57 -13.17
N VAL A 249 6.63 23.71 -13.48
CA VAL A 249 6.34 22.48 -12.74
C VAL A 249 6.73 21.24 -13.54
N GLU A 250 7.28 20.25 -12.84
CA GLU A 250 7.44 18.89 -13.31
C GLU A 250 6.95 17.89 -12.25
N PHE A 251 6.25 16.85 -12.69
CA PHE A 251 5.89 15.71 -11.87
C PHE A 251 6.91 14.60 -12.09
N VAL A 252 7.56 14.18 -11.01
CA VAL A 252 8.52 13.07 -11.01
C VAL A 252 7.87 11.88 -10.31
N LEU A 253 7.68 10.79 -11.05
CA LEU A 253 6.95 9.61 -10.61
C LEU A 253 7.81 8.36 -10.71
N ASP A 254 7.54 7.37 -9.87
CA ASP A 254 7.93 5.99 -10.15
C ASP A 254 6.91 5.32 -11.09
N ALA A 255 7.24 4.15 -11.61
CA ALA A 255 6.37 3.42 -12.52
C ALA A 255 5.00 3.08 -11.90
N ASP A 256 4.99 2.79 -10.59
CA ASP A 256 3.77 2.43 -9.87
C ASP A 256 2.82 3.62 -9.68
N ALA A 257 3.31 4.81 -9.31
CA ALA A 257 2.50 6.02 -9.21
C ALA A 257 2.05 6.54 -10.59
N ALA A 258 2.77 6.21 -11.66
CA ALA A 258 2.37 6.54 -13.03
C ALA A 258 1.36 5.54 -13.63
N SER A 259 1.14 4.39 -12.99
CA SER A 259 0.44 3.23 -13.58
C SER A 259 -1.00 3.50 -14.06
N GLU A 260 -1.68 4.51 -13.51
CA GLU A 260 -3.04 4.89 -13.90
C GLU A 260 -3.14 5.97 -14.98
N LEU A 261 -2.02 6.65 -15.30
CA LEU A 261 -1.98 7.61 -16.40
C LEU A 261 -2.32 6.89 -17.72
N THR A 262 -3.00 7.61 -18.61
CA THR A 262 -3.60 7.06 -19.82
C THR A 262 -2.57 6.34 -20.69
N ARG A 263 -1.34 6.87 -20.81
CA ARG A 263 -0.27 6.24 -21.61
C ARG A 263 0.27 4.92 -21.06
N PHE A 264 0.05 4.61 -19.78
CA PHE A 264 0.45 3.35 -19.16
C PHE A 264 -0.73 2.41 -18.95
N ASN A 265 -1.87 2.95 -18.52
CA ASN A 265 -3.05 2.15 -18.20
C ASN A 265 -3.80 1.69 -19.47
N THR A 266 -4.05 2.63 -20.38
CA THR A 266 -4.82 2.42 -21.61
C THR A 266 -4.03 2.97 -22.82
N PRO A 267 -2.83 2.43 -23.10
CA PRO A 267 -1.90 2.98 -24.08
C PRO A 267 -2.48 3.06 -25.50
N TRP A 268 -3.43 2.18 -25.84
CA TRP A 268 -4.14 2.18 -27.13
C TRP A 268 -4.93 3.47 -27.39
N LEU A 269 -5.20 4.27 -26.36
CA LEU A 269 -5.84 5.58 -26.53
C LEU A 269 -4.86 6.66 -26.99
N VAL A 270 -3.55 6.44 -26.99
CA VAL A 270 -2.56 7.50 -27.26
C VAL A 270 -1.41 7.07 -28.16
N LYS A 271 -1.25 5.77 -28.43
CA LYS A 271 -0.22 5.23 -29.31
C LYS A 271 -0.61 3.87 -29.86
N ASP A 272 0.04 3.50 -30.96
CA ASP A 272 0.03 2.13 -31.44
C ASP A 272 0.68 1.19 -30.42
N CYS A 273 0.08 0.01 -30.27
CA CYS A 273 0.45 -0.97 -29.28
C CYS A 273 0.94 -2.26 -29.92
N VAL A 274 1.81 -2.97 -29.21
CA VAL A 274 2.12 -4.37 -29.51
C VAL A 274 1.11 -5.23 -28.77
N TRP A 275 0.18 -5.83 -29.51
CA TRP A 275 -0.94 -6.59 -28.96
C TRP A 275 -0.55 -8.02 -28.56
N ASP A 276 -0.03 -8.16 -27.35
CA ASP A 276 0.12 -9.47 -26.68
C ASP A 276 -1.19 -9.94 -26.02
N GLU A 277 -1.20 -11.17 -25.48
CA GLU A 277 -2.41 -11.72 -24.84
C GLU A 277 -2.87 -10.88 -23.63
N LYS A 278 -1.94 -10.36 -22.83
CA LYS A 278 -2.26 -9.62 -21.60
C LYS A 278 -2.90 -8.27 -21.93
N LEU A 279 -2.29 -7.51 -22.83
CA LEU A 279 -2.78 -6.21 -23.26
C LEU A 279 -4.11 -6.34 -24.00
N THR A 280 -4.26 -7.37 -24.85
CA THR A 280 -5.52 -7.64 -25.54
C THR A 280 -6.63 -7.96 -24.54
N LYS A 281 -6.38 -8.86 -23.56
CA LYS A 281 -7.35 -9.18 -22.51
C LYS A 281 -7.75 -7.93 -21.71
N LYS A 282 -6.77 -7.13 -21.29
CA LYS A 282 -7.01 -5.88 -20.56
C LYS A 282 -7.86 -4.89 -21.37
N ALA A 283 -7.53 -4.67 -22.64
CA ALA A 283 -8.21 -3.69 -23.47
C ALA A 283 -9.67 -4.08 -23.79
N VAL A 284 -9.93 -5.37 -24.04
CA VAL A 284 -11.28 -5.87 -24.31
C VAL A 284 -12.17 -5.81 -23.06
N ILE A 285 -11.63 -6.17 -21.89
CA ILE A 285 -12.34 -6.04 -20.61
C ILE A 285 -12.64 -4.56 -20.32
N TRP A 286 -11.64 -3.68 -20.46
CA TRP A 286 -11.83 -2.25 -20.32
C TRP A 286 -12.90 -1.70 -21.28
N LEU A 287 -12.91 -2.14 -22.55
CA LEU A 287 -13.93 -1.73 -23.51
C LEU A 287 -15.32 -2.19 -23.04
N SER A 288 -15.45 -3.45 -22.64
CA SER A 288 -16.67 -4.06 -22.10
C SER A 288 -17.28 -3.22 -20.98
N GLU A 289 -16.46 -2.84 -20.00
CA GLU A 289 -16.83 -2.01 -18.85
C GLU A 289 -17.19 -0.58 -19.27
N THR A 290 -16.41 0.01 -20.19
CA THR A 290 -16.59 1.38 -20.68
C THR A 290 -17.92 1.55 -21.41
N VAL A 291 -18.25 0.62 -22.33
CA VAL A 291 -19.52 0.67 -23.09
C VAL A 291 -20.67 -0.04 -22.38
N LYS A 292 -20.41 -0.67 -21.23
CA LYS A 292 -21.38 -1.44 -20.42
C LYS A 292 -22.09 -2.53 -21.23
N LYS A 293 -21.31 -3.27 -22.03
CA LYS A 293 -21.78 -4.43 -22.80
C LYS A 293 -20.95 -5.64 -22.43
N PRO A 294 -21.53 -6.84 -22.27
CA PRO A 294 -20.79 -8.09 -22.20
C PRO A 294 -19.83 -8.26 -23.40
N ILE A 295 -18.72 -8.97 -23.20
CA ILE A 295 -17.64 -9.11 -24.20
C ILE A 295 -18.18 -9.61 -25.54
N LEU A 296 -19.05 -10.62 -25.53
CA LEU A 296 -19.60 -11.21 -26.76
C LEU A 296 -20.57 -10.28 -27.52
N LYS A 297 -20.96 -9.13 -26.94
CA LYS A 297 -21.81 -8.11 -27.59
C LYS A 297 -21.03 -6.91 -28.13
N LEU A 298 -19.71 -6.89 -27.98
CA LEU A 298 -18.87 -5.82 -28.52
C LEU A 298 -18.78 -5.93 -30.05
N THR A 299 -18.83 -4.78 -30.72
CA THR A 299 -18.84 -4.66 -32.18
C THR A 299 -17.56 -4.00 -32.70
N ASP A 300 -17.28 -4.10 -34.00
CA ASP A 300 -16.14 -3.40 -34.60
C ASP A 300 -16.22 -1.88 -34.41
N GLU A 301 -17.43 -1.32 -34.36
CA GLU A 301 -17.65 0.11 -34.07
C GLU A 301 -17.22 0.47 -32.65
N ASP A 302 -17.49 -0.40 -31.65
CA ASP A 302 -17.06 -0.18 -30.27
C ASP A 302 -15.52 -0.13 -30.20
N TYR A 303 -14.81 -1.05 -30.88
CA TYR A 303 -13.35 -1.05 -30.94
C TYR A 303 -12.80 0.21 -31.63
N ASN A 304 -13.36 0.56 -32.80
CA ASN A 304 -12.89 1.69 -33.60
C ASN A 304 -13.11 3.05 -32.91
N SER A 305 -14.23 3.22 -32.21
CA SER A 305 -14.56 4.47 -31.51
C SER A 305 -13.76 4.69 -30.21
N HIS A 306 -13.06 3.67 -29.71
CA HIS A 306 -12.31 3.70 -28.45
C HIS A 306 -10.80 3.41 -28.63
N GLY A 307 -10.23 3.81 -29.77
CA GLY A 307 -8.78 3.73 -30.01
C GLY A 307 -8.22 2.34 -30.27
N MET A 308 -9.07 1.33 -30.48
CA MET A 308 -8.64 -0.06 -30.70
C MET A 308 -8.79 -0.53 -32.15
N ALA A 309 -8.81 0.40 -33.10
CA ALA A 309 -8.87 0.08 -34.53
C ALA A 309 -7.68 -0.80 -34.97
N GLN A 310 -6.47 -0.50 -34.46
CA GLN A 310 -5.27 -1.29 -34.74
C GLN A 310 -5.44 -2.75 -34.32
N LEU A 311 -6.01 -3.00 -33.13
CA LEU A 311 -6.25 -4.35 -32.62
C LEU A 311 -7.19 -5.15 -33.54
N ALA A 312 -8.29 -4.53 -34.00
CA ALA A 312 -9.24 -5.16 -34.90
C ALA A 312 -8.63 -5.46 -36.29
N VAL A 313 -7.69 -4.64 -36.75
CA VAL A 313 -6.96 -4.89 -38.01
C VAL A 313 -5.96 -6.04 -37.87
N GLU A 314 -5.22 -6.10 -36.76
CA GLU A 314 -4.16 -7.10 -36.55
C GLU A 314 -4.68 -8.49 -36.14
N LYS A 315 -5.67 -8.56 -35.27
CA LYS A 315 -6.19 -9.82 -34.70
C LYS A 315 -7.49 -10.29 -35.38
N GLY A 316 -8.04 -9.49 -36.29
CA GLY A 316 -9.28 -9.78 -37.02
C GLY A 316 -10.52 -9.14 -36.39
N PRO A 317 -11.71 -9.44 -36.92
CA PRO A 317 -12.94 -8.77 -36.52
C PRO A 317 -13.26 -8.98 -35.04
N ALA A 318 -13.96 -8.03 -34.43
CA ALA A 318 -14.32 -8.02 -33.01
C ALA A 318 -14.89 -9.37 -32.55
N TYR A 319 -15.72 -10.02 -33.37
CA TYR A 319 -16.27 -11.36 -33.09
C TYR A 319 -15.20 -12.40 -32.69
N THR A 320 -14.08 -12.45 -33.43
CA THR A 320 -13.00 -13.43 -33.19
C THR A 320 -12.27 -13.11 -31.89
N ILE A 321 -11.98 -11.83 -31.68
CA ILE A 321 -11.30 -11.32 -30.48
C ILE A 321 -12.15 -11.58 -29.24
N ASN A 322 -13.45 -11.24 -29.31
CA ASN A 322 -14.41 -11.41 -28.22
C ASN A 322 -14.49 -12.86 -27.78
N ILE A 323 -14.63 -13.82 -28.71
CA ILE A 323 -14.68 -15.25 -28.37
C ILE A 323 -13.38 -15.71 -27.72
N HIS A 324 -12.24 -15.27 -28.25
CA HIS A 324 -10.94 -15.64 -27.69
C HIS A 324 -10.80 -15.17 -26.23
N ILE A 325 -11.09 -13.90 -25.96
CA ILE A 325 -11.00 -13.32 -24.61
C ILE A 325 -12.07 -13.90 -23.67
N PHE A 326 -13.30 -14.09 -24.16
CA PHE A 326 -14.37 -14.71 -23.38
C PHE A 326 -13.99 -16.12 -22.92
N ASN A 327 -13.45 -16.96 -23.83
CA ASN A 327 -13.00 -18.30 -23.48
C ASN A 327 -11.85 -18.26 -22.48
N LYS A 328 -10.88 -17.35 -22.65
CA LYS A 328 -9.77 -17.19 -21.70
C LYS A 328 -10.26 -16.85 -20.28
N LEU A 329 -11.27 -15.99 -20.16
CA LEU A 329 -11.92 -15.68 -18.88
C LEU A 329 -12.71 -16.87 -18.34
N GLN A 330 -13.47 -17.57 -19.19
CA GLN A 330 -14.18 -18.78 -18.79
C GLN A 330 -13.22 -19.85 -18.24
N HIS A 331 -12.02 -19.97 -18.83
CA HIS A 331 -11.00 -20.94 -18.43
C HIS A 331 -10.31 -20.61 -17.10
N THR A 332 -10.47 -19.40 -16.55
CA THR A 332 -10.00 -19.09 -15.18
C THR A 332 -10.91 -19.71 -14.13
N ILE A 333 -12.19 -19.94 -14.45
CA ILE A 333 -13.20 -20.38 -13.48
C ILE A 333 -13.04 -21.87 -13.17
N THR A 334 -12.81 -22.21 -11.90
CA THR A 334 -12.69 -23.61 -11.47
C THR A 334 -13.34 -23.87 -10.12
N GLY A 335 -14.12 -24.95 -10.02
CA GLY A 335 -14.55 -25.53 -8.74
C GLY A 335 -13.51 -26.47 -8.12
N TRP A 336 -12.35 -26.66 -8.76
CA TRP A 336 -11.29 -27.57 -8.31
C TRP A 336 -9.98 -26.79 -8.22
N PRO A 337 -9.78 -25.98 -7.16
CA PRO A 337 -8.57 -25.17 -6.99
C PRO A 337 -7.30 -26.01 -6.85
N GLY A 338 -7.43 -27.24 -6.35
CA GLY A 338 -6.35 -28.24 -6.33
C GLY A 338 -6.26 -29.08 -7.60
N GLY A 339 -6.94 -28.70 -8.70
CA GLY A 339 -7.01 -29.48 -9.93
C GLY A 339 -8.04 -30.60 -9.88
N LYS A 340 -8.74 -30.85 -11.00
CA LYS A 340 -9.80 -31.87 -11.07
C LYS A 340 -9.19 -33.23 -11.46
N PRO A 341 -9.29 -34.27 -10.62
CA PRO A 341 -8.76 -35.59 -10.95
C PRO A 341 -9.46 -36.20 -12.18
N ASN A 342 -8.72 -36.99 -12.97
CA ASN A 342 -9.23 -37.72 -14.14
C ASN A 342 -9.97 -36.84 -15.17
N ALA A 343 -9.59 -35.57 -15.30
CA ALA A 343 -10.17 -34.63 -16.24
C ALA A 343 -9.09 -34.00 -17.13
N ASP A 344 -9.48 -33.58 -18.33
CA ASP A 344 -8.64 -32.72 -19.16
C ASP A 344 -8.46 -31.35 -18.46
N ASP A 345 -7.20 -30.96 -18.31
CA ASP A 345 -6.75 -29.74 -17.65
C ASP A 345 -6.09 -28.75 -18.63
N SER A 346 -6.12 -29.02 -19.94
CA SER A 346 -5.51 -28.15 -20.96
C SER A 346 -6.07 -26.73 -21.00
N GLN A 347 -7.28 -26.53 -20.48
CA GLN A 347 -7.98 -25.25 -20.35
C GLN A 347 -8.37 -24.93 -18.90
N ARG A 348 -7.71 -25.55 -17.92
CA ARG A 348 -7.96 -25.31 -16.49
C ARG A 348 -6.79 -24.53 -15.89
N PRO A 349 -7.04 -23.76 -14.81
CA PRO A 349 -5.99 -22.98 -14.19
C PRO A 349 -4.99 -23.85 -13.42
N GLU A 350 -5.41 -25.05 -12.98
CA GLU A 350 -4.58 -25.98 -12.22
C GLU A 350 -4.58 -27.38 -12.84
N ARG A 351 -3.42 -28.05 -12.74
CA ARG A 351 -3.18 -29.38 -13.31
C ARG A 351 -3.92 -30.49 -12.55
N ALA A 352 -4.36 -31.53 -13.24
CA ALA A 352 -5.07 -32.66 -12.67
C ALA A 352 -4.19 -33.52 -11.75
N GLU A 353 -2.92 -33.70 -12.10
CA GLU A 353 -1.99 -34.58 -11.39
C GLU A 353 -0.92 -33.81 -10.58
N PRO A 354 -0.62 -34.21 -9.34
CA PRO A 354 -1.23 -35.32 -8.62
C PRO A 354 -2.68 -35.02 -8.20
N ALA A 355 -3.53 -36.05 -8.21
CA ALA A 355 -4.94 -35.96 -7.83
C ALA A 355 -5.14 -35.42 -6.39
N GLN A 356 -4.26 -35.82 -5.46
CA GLN A 356 -4.16 -35.24 -4.12
C GLN A 356 -2.92 -34.36 -4.05
N LYS A 357 -3.12 -33.09 -3.73
CA LYS A 357 -2.03 -32.09 -3.63
C LYS A 357 -1.67 -31.85 -2.18
N ARG A 358 -0.37 -31.60 -1.95
CA ARG A 358 0.14 -31.04 -0.71
C ARG A 358 0.15 -29.54 -0.87
N VAL A 359 -0.55 -28.83 0.00
CA VAL A 359 -0.81 -27.41 -0.13
C VAL A 359 -0.32 -26.69 1.11
N ILE A 360 0.46 -25.62 0.96
CA ILE A 360 0.73 -24.68 2.05
C ILE A 360 -0.01 -23.38 1.76
N VAL A 361 -0.81 -22.92 2.72
CA VAL A 361 -1.37 -21.57 2.75
C VAL A 361 -0.54 -20.72 3.72
N PHE A 362 0.30 -19.83 3.20
CA PHE A 362 1.01 -18.86 4.03
C PHE A 362 0.11 -17.68 4.33
N SER A 363 -0.10 -17.45 5.63
CA SER A 363 -0.95 -16.38 6.16
C SER A 363 -0.07 -15.36 6.88
N PRO A 364 0.18 -14.16 6.28
CA PRO A 364 1.02 -13.14 6.91
C PRO A 364 0.50 -12.75 8.29
N HIS A 365 -0.76 -12.35 8.38
CA HIS A 365 -1.47 -12.18 9.64
C HIS A 365 -2.31 -13.43 9.95
N PRO A 366 -2.64 -13.72 11.22
CA PRO A 366 -3.34 -14.94 11.61
C PRO A 366 -4.73 -15.20 11.01
N ASP A 367 -5.33 -14.22 10.33
CA ASP A 367 -6.68 -14.24 9.75
C ASP A 367 -6.70 -14.10 8.21
N ASP A 368 -5.54 -13.86 7.59
CA ASP A 368 -5.44 -13.64 6.14
C ASP A 368 -5.86 -14.89 5.34
N ASP A 369 -5.62 -16.10 5.86
CA ASP A 369 -6.04 -17.38 5.29
C ASP A 369 -7.55 -17.43 5.04
N VAL A 370 -8.36 -17.07 6.04
CA VAL A 370 -9.83 -17.15 5.98
C VAL A 370 -10.48 -15.91 5.39
N ILE A 371 -9.91 -14.73 5.61
CA ILE A 371 -10.40 -13.47 5.02
C ILE A 371 -10.17 -13.48 3.52
N SER A 372 -8.97 -13.84 3.09
CA SER A 372 -8.56 -13.70 1.70
C SER A 372 -9.07 -14.83 0.83
N MET A 373 -8.82 -16.07 1.25
CA MET A 373 -9.06 -17.27 0.45
C MET A 373 -9.84 -18.36 1.22
N GLY A 374 -10.61 -17.99 2.24
CA GLY A 374 -11.26 -18.95 3.12
C GLY A 374 -12.19 -19.94 2.41
N GLY A 375 -12.86 -19.53 1.33
CA GLY A 375 -13.70 -20.43 0.55
C GLY A 375 -12.88 -21.50 -0.19
N THR A 376 -11.78 -21.08 -0.81
CA THR A 376 -10.82 -21.95 -1.49
C THR A 376 -10.08 -22.85 -0.51
N PHE A 377 -9.66 -22.32 0.64
CA PHE A 377 -9.03 -23.08 1.72
C PHE A 377 -9.94 -24.22 2.20
N ILE A 378 -11.19 -23.89 2.57
CA ILE A 378 -12.20 -24.88 2.96
C ILE A 378 -12.39 -25.93 1.86
N ARG A 379 -12.49 -25.48 0.60
CA ARG A 379 -12.74 -26.38 -0.52
C ARG A 379 -11.57 -27.34 -0.78
N LEU A 380 -10.33 -26.89 -0.61
CA LEU A 380 -9.15 -27.76 -0.72
C LEU A 380 -9.19 -28.87 0.34
N VAL A 381 -9.56 -28.53 1.57
CA VAL A 381 -9.74 -29.51 2.66
C VAL A 381 -10.88 -30.48 2.33
N ASP A 382 -12.06 -29.98 1.94
CA ASP A 382 -13.22 -30.80 1.60
C ASP A 382 -12.96 -31.74 0.39
N GLN A 383 -12.09 -31.33 -0.53
CA GLN A 383 -11.65 -32.14 -1.69
C GLN A 383 -10.57 -33.18 -1.33
N GLY A 384 -10.13 -33.23 -0.06
CA GLY A 384 -9.20 -34.21 0.45
C GLY A 384 -7.73 -33.90 0.14
N HIS A 385 -7.38 -32.66 -0.22
CA HIS A 385 -5.98 -32.27 -0.34
C HIS A 385 -5.29 -32.29 1.03
N ASP A 386 -3.97 -32.52 1.02
CA ASP A 386 -3.12 -32.45 2.21
C ASP A 386 -2.75 -30.99 2.47
N VAL A 387 -3.63 -30.28 3.17
CA VAL A 387 -3.54 -28.83 3.37
C VAL A 387 -2.83 -28.52 4.69
N HIS A 388 -1.93 -27.54 4.64
CA HIS A 388 -1.24 -26.95 5.79
C HIS A 388 -1.47 -25.44 5.78
N VAL A 389 -1.64 -24.83 6.95
CA VAL A 389 -1.66 -23.37 7.10
C VAL A 389 -0.47 -22.91 7.93
N ALA A 390 0.20 -21.86 7.46
CA ALA A 390 1.43 -21.35 8.05
C ALA A 390 1.26 -19.87 8.42
N TYR A 391 1.08 -19.60 9.71
CA TYR A 391 0.94 -18.26 10.26
C TYR A 391 2.31 -17.62 10.47
N GLN A 392 2.64 -16.67 9.60
CA GLN A 392 3.98 -16.08 9.53
C GLN A 392 4.24 -15.12 10.71
N THR A 393 3.24 -14.37 11.16
CA THR A 393 3.37 -13.43 12.29
C THR A 393 2.48 -13.80 13.46
N SER A 394 2.79 -13.27 14.66
CA SER A 394 1.94 -13.46 15.83
C SER A 394 0.65 -12.62 15.81
N GLY A 395 0.60 -11.57 14.99
CA GLY A 395 -0.50 -10.60 15.01
C GLY A 395 -0.61 -9.80 16.32
N ASN A 396 0.42 -9.82 17.18
CA ASN A 396 0.38 -9.24 18.52
C ASN A 396 0.14 -7.72 18.56
N THR A 397 0.32 -7.01 17.44
CA THR A 397 0.07 -5.57 17.35
C THR A 397 -1.41 -5.25 17.14
N ALA A 398 -2.22 -6.21 16.70
CA ALA A 398 -3.58 -5.98 16.24
C ALA A 398 -4.65 -6.40 17.27
N VAL A 399 -4.35 -6.40 18.56
CA VAL A 399 -5.30 -6.75 19.63
C VAL A 399 -5.47 -5.57 20.58
N TRP A 400 -6.71 -5.27 20.95
CA TRP A 400 -7.04 -4.21 21.90
C TRP A 400 -6.49 -4.50 23.29
N ASP A 401 -6.11 -3.45 24.01
CA ASP A 401 -5.56 -3.57 25.36
C ASP A 401 -6.62 -4.15 26.33
N ASP A 402 -7.90 -3.87 26.11
CA ASP A 402 -9.00 -4.42 26.91
C ASP A 402 -9.15 -5.96 26.77
N ASP A 403 -8.86 -6.50 25.58
CA ASP A 403 -8.87 -7.96 25.38
C ASP A 403 -7.77 -8.63 26.20
N VAL A 404 -6.60 -8.01 26.31
CA VAL A 404 -5.50 -8.52 27.15
C VAL A 404 -5.96 -8.65 28.59
N LEU A 405 -6.60 -7.60 29.14
CA LEU A 405 -7.10 -7.62 30.51
C LEU A 405 -8.16 -8.70 30.71
N ARG A 406 -9.11 -8.83 29.78
CA ARG A 406 -10.18 -9.84 29.83
C ARG A 406 -9.63 -11.28 29.84
N TYR A 407 -8.64 -11.59 29.00
CA TYR A 407 -8.03 -12.93 28.97
C TYR A 407 -7.14 -13.19 30.20
N MET A 408 -6.49 -12.17 30.74
CA MET A 408 -5.75 -12.30 32.00
C MET A 408 -6.67 -12.58 33.19
N GLU A 409 -7.84 -11.92 33.26
CA GLU A 409 -8.88 -12.22 34.27
C GLU A 409 -9.37 -13.66 34.17
N PHE A 410 -9.65 -14.13 32.94
CA PHE A 410 -10.00 -15.53 32.69
C PHE A 410 -8.93 -16.49 33.21
N ALA A 411 -7.65 -16.25 32.91
CA ALA A 411 -6.55 -17.09 33.38
C ALA A 411 -6.43 -17.12 34.91
N ILE A 412 -6.58 -15.96 35.56
CA ILE A 412 -6.55 -15.84 37.03
C ILE A 412 -7.69 -16.65 37.68
N ASP A 413 -8.89 -16.56 37.13
CA ASP A 413 -10.05 -17.28 37.66
C ASP A 413 -9.98 -18.79 37.36
N PHE A 414 -9.42 -19.17 36.21
CA PHE A 414 -9.16 -20.57 35.87
C PHE A 414 -8.15 -21.20 36.84
N ASP A 415 -7.00 -20.59 37.08
CA ASP A 415 -5.99 -21.06 38.05
C ASP A 415 -6.61 -21.23 39.45
N ARG A 416 -7.41 -20.26 39.88
CA ARG A 416 -8.13 -20.33 41.17
C ARG A 416 -9.09 -21.52 41.21
N SER A 417 -9.76 -21.82 40.10
CA SER A 417 -10.75 -22.91 40.03
C SER A 417 -10.13 -24.30 40.18
N ILE A 418 -8.87 -24.47 39.78
CA ILE A 418 -8.13 -25.73 39.89
C ILE A 418 -7.24 -25.82 41.15
N GLY A 419 -7.28 -24.79 42.00
CA GLY A 419 -6.54 -24.75 43.26
C GLY A 419 -5.08 -24.32 43.16
N GLU A 420 -4.68 -23.72 42.04
CA GLU A 420 -3.32 -23.20 41.80
C GLU A 420 -3.15 -21.77 42.35
N ASP A 421 -1.91 -21.38 42.66
CA ASP A 421 -1.59 -20.03 43.17
C ASP A 421 -1.61 -18.97 42.06
N SER A 422 -2.69 -18.17 42.02
CA SER A 422 -2.88 -17.11 41.04
C SER A 422 -2.15 -15.79 41.38
N SER A 423 -1.30 -15.74 42.42
CA SER A 423 -0.69 -14.49 42.91
C SER A 423 0.20 -13.82 41.86
N ARG A 424 0.95 -14.61 41.09
CA ARG A 424 1.83 -14.10 40.03
C ARG A 424 1.04 -13.45 38.89
N LEU A 425 -0.03 -14.11 38.43
CA LEU A 425 -0.89 -13.57 37.37
C LEU A 425 -1.61 -12.29 37.81
N LYS A 426 -2.03 -12.19 39.08
CA LYS A 426 -2.62 -10.97 39.65
C LYS A 426 -1.64 -9.79 39.64
N ASN A 427 -0.38 -10.02 40.02
CA ASN A 427 0.64 -8.99 39.98
C ASN A 427 0.88 -8.51 38.54
N LEU A 428 1.02 -9.44 37.60
CA LEU A 428 1.21 -9.12 36.19
C LEU A 428 0.01 -8.34 35.60
N TYR A 429 -1.22 -8.73 35.96
CA TYR A 429 -2.42 -7.98 35.58
C TYR A 429 -2.38 -6.53 36.12
N GLY A 430 -1.95 -6.33 37.37
CA GLY A 430 -1.77 -5.00 37.95
C GLY A 430 -0.72 -4.17 37.21
N GLU A 431 0.41 -4.79 36.84
CA GLU A 431 1.47 -4.14 36.04
C GLU A 431 0.97 -3.74 34.64
N MET A 432 0.22 -4.62 33.97
CA MET A 432 -0.37 -4.35 32.65
C MET A 432 -1.36 -3.17 32.71
N ARG A 433 -2.22 -3.11 33.73
CA ARG A 433 -3.15 -1.99 33.91
C ARG A 433 -2.43 -0.66 34.11
N ASN A 434 -1.44 -0.63 34.99
CA ASN A 434 -0.64 0.57 35.23
C ASN A 434 0.10 1.00 33.95
N PHE A 435 0.61 0.03 33.17
CA PHE A 435 1.24 0.31 31.88
C PHE A 435 0.26 0.94 30.90
N PHE A 436 -0.94 0.37 30.71
CA PHE A 436 -1.94 0.92 29.79
C PHE A 436 -2.42 2.32 30.19
N GLU A 437 -2.56 2.61 31.49
CA GLU A 437 -2.94 3.94 31.98
C GLU A 437 -1.86 5.01 31.72
N ALA A 438 -0.57 4.62 31.73
CA ALA A 438 0.56 5.54 31.55
C ALA A 438 1.15 5.56 30.13
N LYS A 439 0.67 4.68 29.25
CA LYS A 439 1.23 4.44 27.91
C LYS A 439 1.18 5.70 27.06
N GLN A 440 2.34 6.11 26.54
CA GLN A 440 2.43 7.23 25.61
C GLN A 440 2.05 6.80 24.18
N PRO A 441 1.53 7.70 23.34
CA PRO A 441 1.28 7.40 21.93
C PRO A 441 2.53 6.80 21.26
N ASN A 442 2.34 5.69 20.53
CA ASN A 442 3.41 4.93 19.86
C ASN A 442 4.48 4.29 20.77
N GLN A 443 4.30 4.27 22.09
CA GLN A 443 5.12 3.47 22.99
C GLN A 443 4.90 1.96 22.71
N PRO A 444 5.98 1.17 22.53
CA PRO A 444 5.85 -0.27 22.31
C PRO A 444 5.30 -0.98 23.55
N ASP A 445 4.48 -2.00 23.32
CA ASP A 445 3.95 -2.86 24.37
C ASP A 445 5.06 -3.67 25.07
N THR A 446 4.88 -3.94 26.36
CA THR A 446 5.76 -4.84 27.11
C THR A 446 5.76 -6.24 26.49
N MET A 447 6.78 -7.04 26.80
CA MET A 447 6.89 -8.41 26.27
C MET A 447 5.68 -9.25 26.69
N GLU A 448 5.23 -9.10 27.93
CA GLU A 448 4.12 -9.84 28.51
C GLU A 448 2.80 -9.48 27.83
N VAL A 449 2.56 -8.19 27.55
CA VAL A 449 1.38 -7.74 26.80
C VAL A 449 1.40 -8.32 25.40
N ARG A 450 2.54 -8.24 24.69
CA ARG A 450 2.68 -8.80 23.34
C ARG A 450 2.45 -10.31 23.31
N ASN A 451 2.93 -11.04 24.31
CA ASN A 451 2.69 -12.47 24.44
C ASN A 451 1.20 -12.79 24.57
N VAL A 452 0.47 -12.10 25.46
CA VAL A 452 -0.98 -12.32 25.61
C VAL A 452 -1.72 -12.02 24.31
N LYS A 453 -1.42 -10.89 23.66
CA LYS A 453 -2.00 -10.54 22.36
C LYS A 453 -1.73 -11.61 21.30
N GLY A 454 -0.49 -12.09 21.22
CA GLY A 454 -0.12 -13.20 20.31
C GLY A 454 -0.86 -14.50 20.62
N PHE A 455 -1.05 -14.85 21.90
CA PHE A 455 -1.79 -16.05 22.30
C PHE A 455 -3.27 -15.97 21.93
N ILE A 456 -3.89 -14.80 22.07
CA ILE A 456 -5.28 -14.57 21.64
C ILE A 456 -5.40 -14.87 20.15
N ARG A 457 -4.57 -14.21 19.32
CA ARG A 457 -4.57 -14.41 17.86
C ARG A 457 -4.28 -15.84 17.45
N LYS A 458 -3.32 -16.49 18.12
CA LYS A 458 -3.01 -17.91 17.91
C LYS A 458 -4.22 -18.81 18.18
N SER A 459 -4.94 -18.58 19.28
CA SER A 459 -6.11 -19.39 19.64
C SER A 459 -7.27 -19.22 18.66
N GLU A 460 -7.46 -18.01 18.15
CA GLU A 460 -8.45 -17.69 17.11
C GLU A 460 -8.14 -18.39 15.79
N ALA A 461 -6.88 -18.32 15.35
CA ALA A 461 -6.41 -18.96 14.12
C ALA A 461 -6.56 -20.48 14.17
N ILE A 462 -6.23 -21.11 15.30
CA ILE A 462 -6.49 -22.54 15.52
C ILE A 462 -7.99 -22.85 15.39
N ALA A 463 -8.85 -22.03 16.00
CA ALA A 463 -10.30 -22.24 15.92
C ALA A 463 -10.84 -22.07 14.49
N ALA A 464 -10.30 -21.14 13.71
CA ALA A 464 -10.63 -20.92 12.31
C ALA A 464 -10.20 -22.10 11.42
N ALA A 465 -8.94 -22.54 11.54
CA ALA A 465 -8.40 -23.67 10.79
C ALA A 465 -9.15 -24.98 11.09
N ARG A 466 -9.45 -25.26 12.37
CA ARG A 466 -10.29 -26.41 12.77
C ARG A 466 -11.70 -26.32 12.18
N TYR A 467 -12.29 -25.12 12.15
CA TYR A 467 -13.59 -24.92 11.52
C TYR A 467 -13.55 -25.15 10.00
N ALA A 468 -12.43 -24.85 9.34
CA ALA A 468 -12.20 -25.19 7.95
C ALA A 468 -12.02 -26.71 7.70
N GLY A 469 -11.81 -27.50 8.77
CA GLY A 469 -11.65 -28.95 8.73
C GLY A 469 -10.20 -29.43 8.85
N LEU A 470 -9.29 -28.55 9.28
CA LEU A 470 -7.86 -28.86 9.40
C LEU A 470 -7.53 -29.52 10.74
N ASP A 471 -6.65 -30.52 10.71
CA ASP A 471 -6.08 -31.15 11.91
C ASP A 471 -4.98 -30.29 12.54
N ASP A 472 -4.79 -30.41 13.86
CA ASP A 472 -3.83 -29.61 14.62
C ASP A 472 -2.38 -29.73 14.13
N GLU A 473 -1.98 -30.91 13.64
CA GLU A 473 -0.63 -31.18 13.12
C GLU A 473 -0.33 -30.40 11.83
N HIS A 474 -1.36 -29.90 11.15
CA HIS A 474 -1.26 -29.15 9.91
C HIS A 474 -1.34 -27.63 10.13
N ILE A 475 -1.40 -27.18 11.39
CA ILE A 475 -1.43 -25.77 11.78
C ILE A 475 -0.05 -25.33 12.27
N HIS A 476 0.64 -24.49 11.49
CA HIS A 476 2.02 -24.08 11.74
C HIS A 476 2.08 -22.62 12.20
N PHE A 477 2.63 -22.36 13.39
CA PHE A 477 2.89 -21.00 13.87
C PHE A 477 4.38 -20.71 13.75
N MET A 478 4.75 -19.90 12.76
CA MET A 478 6.14 -19.58 12.48
C MET A 478 6.65 -18.45 13.38
N ALA A 479 5.80 -17.46 13.69
CA ALA A 479 6.13 -16.28 14.51
C ALA A 479 7.50 -15.68 14.13
N LEU A 480 7.60 -15.30 12.85
CA LEU A 480 8.84 -14.90 12.20
C LEU A 480 9.53 -13.73 12.95
N PRO A 481 10.84 -13.86 13.28
CA PRO A 481 11.61 -12.87 14.03
C PRO A 481 11.44 -11.41 13.60
N PHE A 482 11.36 -11.12 12.29
CA PHE A 482 11.25 -9.72 11.81
C PHE A 482 10.06 -8.96 12.42
N TYR A 483 8.99 -9.70 12.76
CA TYR A 483 7.76 -9.14 13.32
C TYR A 483 7.85 -8.93 14.83
N GLU A 484 8.52 -9.83 15.55
CA GLU A 484 8.59 -9.82 17.01
C GLU A 484 9.56 -8.77 17.58
N GLU A 485 10.57 -8.38 16.80
CA GLU A 485 11.62 -7.45 17.26
C GLU A 485 11.18 -5.96 17.26
N GLY A 486 9.97 -5.64 16.77
CA GLY A 486 9.32 -4.32 16.93
C GLY A 486 10.05 -3.15 16.23
N LYS A 487 9.37 -2.00 16.09
CA LYS A 487 9.74 -0.78 15.32
C LYS A 487 11.12 -0.13 15.63
N VAL A 488 12.02 -0.78 16.36
CA VAL A 488 13.29 -0.21 16.85
C VAL A 488 14.31 0.03 15.71
N ARG A 489 14.16 -0.66 14.58
CA ARG A 489 14.81 -0.34 13.30
C ARG A 489 13.81 -0.58 12.16
N ARG A 490 14.08 -0.11 10.94
CA ARG A 490 13.42 -0.67 9.74
C ARG A 490 13.77 -2.16 9.70
N ASN A 491 13.01 -3.02 10.39
CA ASN A 491 13.36 -4.40 10.73
C ASN A 491 13.76 -5.17 9.48
N PRO A 492 15.06 -5.40 9.26
CA PRO A 492 15.48 -6.13 8.09
C PRO A 492 15.06 -7.59 8.28
N VAL A 493 14.54 -8.20 7.22
CA VAL A 493 14.39 -9.66 7.14
C VAL A 493 15.67 -10.31 7.63
N THR A 494 15.56 -11.20 8.60
CA THR A 494 16.69 -11.94 9.16
C THR A 494 16.88 -13.25 8.41
N GLU A 495 18.10 -13.76 8.42
CA GLU A 495 18.42 -15.08 7.86
C GLU A 495 17.57 -16.19 8.50
N LYS A 496 17.27 -16.06 9.80
CA LYS A 496 16.42 -16.99 10.54
C LYS A 496 14.98 -17.05 9.99
N ASP A 497 14.45 -15.94 9.48
CA ASP A 497 13.11 -15.93 8.88
C ASP A 497 13.04 -16.83 7.64
N ILE A 498 14.12 -16.81 6.83
CA ILE A 498 14.26 -17.61 5.62
C ILE A 498 14.47 -19.08 5.99
N GLU A 499 15.34 -19.38 6.95
CA GLU A 499 15.62 -20.74 7.42
C GLU A 499 14.35 -21.46 7.93
N LEU A 500 13.54 -20.79 8.77
CA LEU A 500 12.28 -21.34 9.28
C LEU A 500 11.28 -21.64 8.15
N THR A 501 11.23 -20.76 7.15
CA THR A 501 10.37 -20.95 5.97
C THR A 501 10.86 -22.14 5.13
N MET A 502 12.17 -22.28 4.94
CA MET A 502 12.76 -23.40 4.22
C MET A 502 12.52 -24.74 4.93
N GLU A 503 12.59 -24.76 6.27
CA GLU A 503 12.33 -25.96 7.07
C GLU A 503 10.91 -26.49 6.84
N LEU A 504 9.91 -25.62 6.93
CA LEU A 504 8.51 -25.99 6.66
C LEU A 504 8.31 -26.48 5.22
N LEU A 505 8.87 -25.77 4.24
CA LEU A 505 8.81 -26.16 2.83
C LEU A 505 9.41 -27.55 2.59
N ARG A 506 10.54 -27.88 3.23
CA ARG A 506 11.18 -29.20 3.15
C ARG A 506 10.39 -30.30 3.84
N GLN A 507 9.69 -29.97 4.92
CA GLN A 507 8.86 -30.91 5.66
C GLN A 507 7.64 -31.32 4.81
N VAL A 508 6.93 -30.35 4.23
CA VAL A 508 5.69 -30.59 3.47
C VAL A 508 5.96 -30.99 2.03
N LYS A 509 6.97 -30.38 1.38
CA LYS A 509 7.29 -30.51 -0.06
C LYS A 509 6.06 -30.23 -0.93
N PRO A 510 5.45 -29.02 -0.82
CA PRO A 510 4.16 -28.71 -1.43
C PRO A 510 4.16 -28.85 -2.96
N HIS A 511 3.00 -29.23 -3.49
CA HIS A 511 2.68 -29.12 -4.92
C HIS A 511 2.07 -27.74 -5.25
N GLN A 512 1.46 -27.11 -4.24
CA GLN A 512 0.85 -25.78 -4.31
C GLN A 512 1.22 -24.95 -3.08
N ILE A 513 1.52 -23.69 -3.31
CA ILE A 513 1.69 -22.67 -2.29
C ILE A 513 0.68 -21.56 -2.57
N PHE A 514 -0.04 -21.13 -1.55
CA PHE A 514 -0.82 -19.90 -1.56
C PHE A 514 -0.12 -18.86 -0.68
N ALA A 515 0.04 -17.64 -1.18
CA ALA A 515 0.69 -16.56 -0.45
C ALA A 515 0.00 -15.22 -0.74
N ALA A 516 0.03 -14.30 0.22
CA ALA A 516 -0.48 -12.95 0.01
C ALA A 516 0.41 -12.18 -0.97
N GLY A 517 -0.15 -11.80 -2.12
CA GLY A 517 0.46 -10.94 -3.13
C GLY A 517 0.09 -9.47 -2.99
N ASP A 518 -0.45 -9.05 -1.84
CA ASP A 518 -0.88 -7.67 -1.60
C ASP A 518 0.25 -6.77 -1.13
N PHE A 519 1.14 -6.38 -2.05
CA PHE A 519 2.34 -5.60 -1.74
C PHE A 519 2.07 -4.15 -1.31
N ALA A 520 0.82 -3.70 -1.40
CA ALA A 520 0.38 -2.38 -0.98
C ALA A 520 -0.33 -2.40 0.38
N ASP A 521 -0.23 -3.50 1.15
CA ASP A 521 -0.89 -3.60 2.45
C ASP A 521 -0.53 -2.41 3.37
N PRO A 522 -1.46 -1.90 4.20
CA PRO A 522 -1.20 -0.74 5.05
C PRO A 522 -0.03 -0.92 6.03
N HIS A 523 0.30 -2.16 6.38
CA HIS A 523 1.30 -2.50 7.39
C HIS A 523 2.69 -2.73 6.79
N GLY A 524 2.77 -3.12 5.51
CA GLY A 524 3.98 -3.57 4.84
C GLY A 524 4.37 -5.00 5.20
N THR A 525 3.51 -5.73 5.93
CA THR A 525 3.80 -7.09 6.41
C THR A 525 3.74 -8.08 5.26
N HIS A 526 2.78 -7.91 4.34
CA HIS A 526 2.55 -8.87 3.24
C HIS A 526 3.75 -8.92 2.30
N ILE A 527 4.29 -7.76 1.91
CA ILE A 527 5.47 -7.72 1.03
C ILE A 527 6.71 -8.34 1.69
N VAL A 528 6.91 -8.15 2.99
CA VAL A 528 8.05 -8.73 3.73
C VAL A 528 7.90 -10.26 3.80
N CYS A 529 6.73 -10.74 4.20
CA CYS A 529 6.38 -12.16 4.23
C CYS A 529 6.54 -12.83 2.86
N PHE A 530 6.09 -12.17 1.80
CA PHE A 530 6.21 -12.67 0.43
C PHE A 530 7.68 -12.77 0.00
N ARG A 531 8.50 -11.74 0.27
CA ARG A 531 9.95 -11.75 -0.02
C ARG A 531 10.67 -12.90 0.69
N ILE A 532 10.31 -13.19 1.94
CA ILE A 532 10.85 -14.33 2.69
C ILE A 532 10.53 -15.66 1.99
N ILE A 533 9.28 -15.83 1.53
CA ILE A 533 8.86 -17.03 0.79
C ILE A 533 9.66 -17.16 -0.51
N ILE A 534 9.77 -16.09 -1.31
CA ILE A 534 10.50 -16.13 -2.58
C ILE A 534 11.98 -16.43 -2.38
N GLU A 535 12.62 -15.80 -1.38
CA GLU A 535 14.02 -16.07 -1.08
C GLU A 535 14.23 -17.52 -0.61
N ALA A 536 13.32 -18.06 0.22
CA ALA A 536 13.35 -19.46 0.60
C ALA A 536 13.22 -20.39 -0.62
N LEU A 537 12.27 -20.14 -1.52
CA LEU A 537 12.09 -20.93 -2.75
C LEU A 537 13.33 -20.85 -3.66
N HIS A 538 13.92 -19.68 -3.82
CA HIS A 538 15.13 -19.49 -4.62
C HIS A 538 16.32 -20.28 -4.06
N ARG A 539 16.47 -20.34 -2.72
CA ARG A 539 17.51 -21.15 -2.08
C ARG A 539 17.25 -22.65 -2.14
N LEU A 540 15.99 -23.06 -2.31
CA LEU A 540 15.56 -24.44 -2.47
C LEU A 540 15.50 -24.90 -3.95
N GLN A 541 15.87 -24.05 -4.91
CA GLN A 541 15.74 -24.32 -6.35
C GLN A 541 16.39 -25.63 -6.85
N ALA A 542 17.39 -26.13 -6.13
CA ALA A 542 18.07 -27.39 -6.44
C ALA A 542 17.26 -28.64 -6.04
N GLU A 543 16.19 -28.50 -5.25
CA GLU A 543 15.38 -29.63 -4.77
C GLU A 543 14.35 -30.07 -5.83
N ASP A 544 14.35 -31.36 -6.18
CA ASP A 544 13.57 -31.88 -7.31
C ASP A 544 12.05 -31.66 -7.18
N TRP A 545 11.51 -31.71 -5.97
CA TRP A 545 10.07 -31.52 -5.75
C TRP A 545 9.59 -30.11 -6.11
N LEU A 546 10.50 -29.11 -6.07
CA LEU A 546 10.15 -27.72 -6.36
C LEU A 546 9.80 -27.51 -7.84
N LYS A 547 10.30 -28.37 -8.73
CA LYS A 547 9.98 -28.35 -10.17
C LYS A 547 8.49 -28.55 -10.43
N ASP A 548 7.76 -29.17 -9.50
CA ASP A 548 6.31 -29.36 -9.53
C ASP A 548 5.59 -28.52 -8.46
N CYS A 549 6.19 -27.46 -7.94
CA CYS A 549 5.53 -26.57 -6.97
C CYS A 549 5.02 -25.31 -7.66
N TRP A 550 3.72 -25.01 -7.56
CA TRP A 550 3.13 -23.79 -8.11
C TRP A 550 2.77 -22.81 -7.00
N LEU A 551 3.11 -21.52 -7.17
CA LEU A 551 2.76 -20.46 -6.24
C LEU A 551 1.59 -19.63 -6.78
N TRP A 552 0.50 -19.60 -6.03
CA TRP A 552 -0.70 -18.82 -6.28
C TRP A 552 -0.77 -17.65 -5.30
N MET A 553 -0.89 -16.45 -5.82
CA MET A 553 -1.06 -15.25 -5.04
C MET A 553 -2.54 -14.99 -4.81
N TYR A 554 -2.92 -14.69 -3.58
CA TYR A 554 -4.21 -14.09 -3.22
C TYR A 554 -4.01 -12.65 -2.75
N ARG A 555 -5.08 -11.85 -2.68
CA ARG A 555 -5.03 -10.50 -2.06
C ARG A 555 -5.68 -10.47 -0.69
N GLY A 556 -5.19 -9.60 0.19
CA GLY A 556 -5.77 -9.35 1.51
C GLY A 556 -7.11 -8.59 1.46
N ALA A 557 -7.63 -8.17 2.60
CA ALA A 557 -8.93 -7.49 2.70
C ALA A 557 -9.02 -6.12 1.99
N TRP A 558 -7.90 -5.57 1.51
CA TRP A 558 -7.79 -4.17 1.06
C TRP A 558 -7.87 -3.99 -0.45
N HIS A 559 -7.43 -5.00 -1.18
CA HIS A 559 -7.29 -4.97 -2.62
C HIS A 559 -7.78 -6.29 -3.21
N GLU A 560 -8.12 -6.26 -4.49
CA GLU A 560 -8.37 -7.45 -5.29
C GLU A 560 -7.59 -7.35 -6.59
N PHE A 561 -7.34 -8.49 -7.25
CA PHE A 561 -6.77 -8.48 -8.58
C PHE A 561 -7.75 -7.90 -9.61
N GLU A 562 -7.21 -7.13 -10.55
CA GLU A 562 -8.00 -6.67 -11.69
C GLU A 562 -8.45 -7.88 -12.52
N THR A 563 -9.67 -7.87 -13.06
CA THR A 563 -10.26 -9.02 -13.77
C THR A 563 -9.38 -9.55 -14.92
N HIS A 564 -8.61 -8.68 -15.56
CA HIS A 564 -7.68 -9.05 -16.62
C HIS A 564 -6.43 -9.81 -16.10
N GLU A 565 -6.02 -9.59 -14.86
CA GLU A 565 -4.87 -10.25 -14.22
C GLU A 565 -5.21 -11.66 -13.72
N ILE A 566 -6.47 -11.90 -13.34
CA ILE A 566 -6.93 -13.16 -12.73
C ILE A 566 -6.60 -14.36 -13.64
N GLU A 567 -5.90 -15.34 -13.06
CA GLU A 567 -5.53 -16.61 -13.71
C GLU A 567 -6.34 -17.79 -13.14
N MET A 568 -6.84 -17.70 -11.90
CA MET A 568 -7.81 -18.64 -11.32
C MET A 568 -8.92 -17.88 -10.58
N ALA A 569 -10.17 -18.21 -10.86
CA ALA A 569 -11.35 -17.72 -10.15
C ALA A 569 -12.11 -18.91 -9.55
N VAL A 570 -12.29 -18.89 -8.22
CA VAL A 570 -12.95 -19.97 -7.48
C VAL A 570 -14.34 -19.49 -7.05
N PRO A 571 -15.42 -19.92 -7.73
CA PRO A 571 -16.78 -19.48 -7.40
C PRO A 571 -17.25 -20.12 -6.10
N LEU A 572 -18.00 -19.37 -5.31
CA LEU A 572 -18.59 -19.81 -4.04
C LEU A 572 -20.12 -19.78 -4.15
N SER A 573 -20.75 -20.81 -3.61
CA SER A 573 -22.20 -20.84 -3.37
C SER A 573 -22.58 -20.02 -2.14
N PRO A 574 -23.86 -19.66 -1.94
CA PRO A 574 -24.31 -18.97 -0.73
C PRO A 574 -23.94 -19.67 0.58
N GLN A 575 -24.00 -21.01 0.62
CA GLN A 575 -23.59 -21.76 1.82
C GLN A 575 -22.09 -21.70 2.08
N GLU A 576 -21.27 -21.66 1.02
CA GLU A 576 -19.81 -21.56 1.16
C GLU A 576 -19.37 -20.16 1.57
N VAL A 577 -20.07 -19.12 1.10
CA VAL A 577 -19.89 -17.75 1.60
C VAL A 577 -20.22 -17.66 3.09
N GLU A 578 -21.33 -18.28 3.52
CA GLU A 578 -21.69 -18.33 4.94
C GLU A 578 -20.66 -19.10 5.77
N ARG A 579 -20.17 -20.25 5.28
CA ARG A 579 -19.11 -21.02 5.94
C ARG A 579 -17.81 -20.21 6.04
N LYS A 580 -17.40 -19.53 4.96
CA LYS A 580 -16.25 -18.59 4.99
C LYS A 580 -16.45 -17.51 6.05
N ARG A 581 -17.61 -16.86 6.09
CA ARG A 581 -17.95 -15.83 7.08
C ARG A 581 -17.82 -16.35 8.52
N ASN A 582 -18.31 -17.56 8.76
CA ASN A 582 -18.23 -18.20 10.08
C ASN A 582 -16.80 -18.58 10.49
N ALA A 583 -15.92 -18.87 9.52
CA ALA A 583 -14.48 -19.05 9.76
C ALA A 583 -13.84 -17.72 10.18
N ILE A 584 -14.16 -16.62 9.48
CA ILE A 584 -13.69 -15.26 9.84
C ILE A 584 -14.15 -14.89 11.26
N PHE A 585 -15.38 -15.24 11.65
CA PHE A 585 -15.91 -15.00 12.99
C PHE A 585 -15.17 -15.72 14.13
N LYS A 586 -14.26 -16.65 13.83
CA LYS A 586 -13.38 -17.24 14.85
C LYS A 586 -12.30 -16.25 15.31
N HIS A 587 -12.00 -15.21 14.54
CA HIS A 587 -11.10 -14.11 14.89
C HIS A 587 -11.85 -13.00 15.64
N GLN A 588 -12.27 -13.29 16.87
CA GLN A 588 -13.13 -12.41 17.66
C GLN A 588 -12.51 -11.03 17.92
N SER A 589 -11.21 -10.97 18.23
CA SER A 589 -10.47 -9.72 18.45
C SER A 589 -10.43 -8.81 17.21
N GLN A 590 -10.74 -9.34 16.02
CA GLN A 590 -10.77 -8.58 14.75
C GLN A 590 -12.18 -8.35 14.21
N LYS A 591 -13.20 -8.89 14.88
CA LYS A 591 -14.56 -8.94 14.34
C LYS A 591 -15.21 -7.57 14.29
N ASP A 592 -15.04 -6.78 15.35
CA ASP A 592 -15.69 -5.47 15.51
C ASP A 592 -14.89 -4.42 14.72
N ARG A 593 -14.35 -3.40 15.41
CA ARG A 593 -13.44 -2.43 14.81
C ARG A 593 -12.01 -2.94 14.90
N PRO A 594 -11.31 -3.14 13.76
CA PRO A 594 -9.89 -3.47 13.79
C PRO A 594 -9.11 -2.41 14.54
N VAL A 595 -8.05 -2.81 15.26
CA VAL A 595 -7.08 -1.85 15.84
C VAL A 595 -6.52 -0.93 14.75
N PHE A 596 -6.35 -1.47 13.53
CA PHE A 596 -5.95 -0.73 12.36
C PHE A 596 -6.97 -0.91 11.23
N PRO A 597 -8.03 -0.10 11.18
CA PRO A 597 -9.13 -0.27 10.23
C PRO A 597 -8.77 0.17 8.80
N GLY A 598 -7.58 0.74 8.59
CA GLY A 598 -7.17 1.35 7.32
C GLY A 598 -8.14 2.45 6.90
N ASP A 599 -8.35 2.61 5.59
CA ASP A 599 -9.19 3.68 5.04
C ASP A 599 -10.68 3.39 5.03
N ASP A 600 -11.02 2.12 5.17
CA ASP A 600 -12.39 1.61 5.16
C ASP A 600 -12.88 1.48 6.61
N ALA A 601 -14.15 1.83 6.85
CA ALA A 601 -14.75 1.73 8.18
C ALA A 601 -15.53 0.42 8.41
N ARG A 602 -15.77 -0.35 7.34
CA ARG A 602 -16.49 -1.64 7.39
C ARG A 602 -15.72 -2.67 8.21
N GLU A 603 -16.42 -3.65 8.79
CA GLU A 603 -15.78 -4.79 9.47
C GLU A 603 -15.10 -5.71 8.45
N PHE A 604 -14.04 -6.44 8.83
CA PHE A 604 -13.25 -7.25 7.88
C PHE A 604 -14.08 -8.28 7.11
N TRP A 605 -15.05 -8.92 7.78
CA TRP A 605 -15.90 -9.92 7.14
C TRP A 605 -16.82 -9.31 6.08
N VAL A 606 -17.30 -8.08 6.29
CA VAL A 606 -18.11 -7.34 5.30
C VAL A 606 -17.28 -7.06 4.07
N ARG A 607 -16.04 -6.59 4.28
CA ARG A 607 -15.10 -6.30 3.18
C ARG A 607 -14.76 -7.55 2.37
N ALA A 608 -14.44 -8.65 3.06
CA ALA A 608 -14.12 -9.92 2.41
C ALA A 608 -15.27 -10.41 1.54
N GLU A 609 -16.50 -10.34 2.04
CA GLU A 609 -17.70 -10.74 1.31
C GLU A 609 -18.01 -9.82 0.13
N GLU A 610 -18.01 -8.50 0.35
CA GLU A 610 -18.32 -7.53 -0.70
C GLU A 610 -17.27 -7.59 -1.82
N ARG A 611 -15.98 -7.71 -1.49
CA ARG A 611 -14.91 -7.88 -2.47
C ARG A 611 -15.14 -9.10 -3.35
N ASN A 612 -15.40 -10.27 -2.75
CA ASN A 612 -15.61 -11.48 -3.54
C ASN A 612 -16.94 -11.44 -4.33
N ARG A 613 -17.95 -10.73 -3.84
CA ARG A 613 -19.19 -10.46 -4.59
C ARG A 613 -18.97 -9.49 -5.75
N GLU A 614 -18.12 -8.48 -5.60
CA GLU A 614 -17.72 -7.56 -6.66
C GLU A 614 -17.02 -8.31 -7.79
N THR A 615 -16.05 -9.17 -7.49
CA THR A 615 -15.40 -10.02 -8.51
C THR A 615 -16.41 -10.88 -9.30
N ALA A 616 -17.40 -11.46 -8.61
CA ALA A 616 -18.44 -12.24 -9.28
C ALA A 616 -19.34 -11.39 -10.18
N LYS A 617 -19.71 -10.18 -9.74
CA LYS A 617 -20.47 -9.21 -10.54
C LYS A 617 -19.69 -8.73 -11.75
N ASP A 618 -18.38 -8.51 -11.62
CA ASP A 618 -17.53 -8.11 -12.74
C ASP A 618 -17.52 -9.21 -13.80
N TYR A 619 -17.38 -10.48 -13.39
CA TYR A 619 -17.48 -11.62 -14.31
C TYR A 619 -18.85 -11.71 -15.00
N ASP A 620 -19.95 -11.54 -14.26
CA ASP A 620 -21.32 -11.51 -14.82
C ASP A 620 -21.49 -10.36 -15.84
N CYS A 621 -21.00 -9.17 -15.51
CA CYS A 621 -21.04 -8.00 -16.40
C CYS A 621 -20.26 -8.22 -17.71
N LEU A 622 -19.20 -9.03 -17.68
CA LEU A 622 -18.45 -9.46 -18.87
C LEU A 622 -19.17 -10.54 -19.70
N GLY A 623 -20.27 -11.10 -19.17
CA GLY A 623 -21.14 -12.08 -19.82
C GLY A 623 -20.99 -13.51 -19.35
N LEU A 624 -20.32 -13.73 -18.20
CA LEU A 624 -20.14 -15.06 -17.60
C LEU A 624 -21.34 -15.40 -16.70
N ALA A 625 -21.32 -16.58 -16.07
CA ALA A 625 -22.40 -17.00 -15.19
C ALA A 625 -22.45 -16.18 -13.90
N ASP A 626 -23.66 -15.96 -13.39
CA ASP A 626 -23.91 -15.28 -12.12
C ASP A 626 -23.57 -16.22 -10.94
N TYR A 627 -22.62 -15.79 -10.11
CA TYR A 627 -22.15 -16.49 -8.90
C TYR A 627 -22.34 -15.58 -7.69
N GLU A 628 -22.58 -16.17 -6.50
CA GLU A 628 -22.74 -15.38 -5.27
C GLU A 628 -21.46 -14.61 -4.91
N ALA A 629 -20.30 -15.27 -5.06
CA ALA A 629 -19.00 -14.69 -4.82
C ALA A 629 -17.90 -15.46 -5.57
N MET A 630 -16.76 -14.83 -5.81
CA MET A 630 -15.57 -15.44 -6.43
C MET A 630 -14.30 -15.01 -5.70
N GLU A 631 -13.41 -15.97 -5.41
CA GLU A 631 -12.05 -15.70 -4.94
C GLU A 631 -11.08 -15.75 -6.12
N ALA A 632 -10.19 -14.77 -6.20
CA ALA A 632 -9.29 -14.57 -7.34
C ALA A 632 -7.84 -14.87 -6.97
N PHE A 633 -7.11 -15.49 -7.91
CA PHE A 633 -5.70 -15.82 -7.76
C PHE A 633 -4.92 -15.55 -9.04
N VAL A 634 -3.65 -15.19 -8.85
CA VAL A 634 -2.66 -14.99 -9.91
C VAL A 634 -1.45 -15.86 -9.65
N ARG A 635 -0.92 -16.52 -10.67
CA ARG A 635 0.21 -17.42 -10.52
C ARG A 635 1.52 -16.63 -10.56
N TYR A 636 2.30 -16.74 -9.49
CA TYR A 636 3.69 -16.28 -9.50
C TYR A 636 4.58 -17.37 -10.10
N ARG A 637 5.41 -16.98 -11.07
CA ARG A 637 6.38 -17.86 -11.73
C ARG A 637 7.76 -17.48 -11.19
N PHE A 638 8.38 -18.38 -10.42
CA PHE A 638 9.66 -18.17 -9.74
C PHE A 638 10.75 -19.10 -10.29
#